data_AF-A0A8S2AVB7-F1
#
_entry.id   AF-A0A8S2AVB7-F1
#
_cell.length_a   1.000
_cell.length_b   1.000
_cell.length_c   1.000
_cell.angle_alpha   90.00
_cell.angle_beta   90.00
_cell.angle_gamma   90.00
#
_symmetry.space_group_name_H-M   'P 1'
#
loop_
_entity.id
_entity.type
_entity.pdbx_description
1 polymer ?
#
loop_
_entity_poly.entity_id
_entity_poly.type
_entity_poly.pdbx_seq_one_letter_code
_entity_poly.pdbx_strand_id
1 'polypeptide(L)'
;MAATLISSLAVLLPLTLLAPSISIKISRIDVIGWICNNGTVSHEEAYRRSYQINLDAIRDDMRHVKFGTHEHGDSPQRMYVLSQCVSDLSSDECNLCWSRATDLLSQCFPATGGWFHLDGCFVRADNYSFYQEPVSHQDTKICASDKEKSAELKGLVKEVTKSIVETAPYSQGFSVAKMGTRDLTVYGLGICWRTLDDELCKLCLADGALSVTSCVPSKEGFALNAGCYLRYSNYTFYNERGLLSMNLTKENFVHIFVLSMVGVLAIAAGSWCGKCIYIRTSPKKKLKEKESESICNDSHLMSFEYSTLKKATNNFNESCKLGVGGYGEVFKGTLSDGREIAIKRLHITGKKPRDEIHNEIDVISRCQHKNLVRLLGCCFTNMNSFIVYEFLANTSLDQVLFNPEKKKELDWKKRRTIILGTAEDFGLAKFYPEGGKDIPAPSPSPSSIAGTLGFRNNKFRSDNSLETLVTQVWKCFASDKMEEMIDKDMGEETDKREVKRVMQIGLLCTQESPQLRPTMSKVIQMVSSTDIVLPTPTKPPFLHDSMEFGNGNGYSNGNSYSNGNSYTNGNGYTNGNGNGNGNGNGYTNGNGNVNGNGKVNGAKVIKMKPMDSELLREQGHIMVDFIADYYKNLQDSPQDFPVLSQVQPGYLRDMLPDSAPDQPESLKELLDDVSKKIMPGITHWQSPSYFAYYASSTSVAGFLGEMLNAGLSVVGFTWLTSPAATELEIIVLDWLAKLLQLPDHFLSTGNGGGVIQGTGCEAVLVVVLAARDRILKKVGKTLLPRLVVYASDQTHSSFRKACLIGGIHEENIRLLKTDSSTNYGMPPESLEEAISHDLAEGFIPFFICATVGTTSSAAVDPLVPLGKIAKKYGIWMHVDAAYAGNACICPEYRKFIDGIENADSFNMNAHKWLFANQTCSPLWVKDRYSLIDALKTNPEYLEFKVSKKDAVVNYKDWQISLSRRFRSLKLWMVLRLYGSENLRNFIRDHVNLAKRFEDYVAQDPHFEVVTTRYFSLVCFRLVPVDGDEDKCNERNRELLAAVNSTGKIFISHTALSGKFILRFAVGAPLTEEKHVTEAWQIIQKHSSKFTRNGHY
;
A
#
# COMPACT_ATOMS: atom_id res chain seq x y z
N MET A 1 -16.75 -56.42 -54.67
CA MET A 1 -16.48 -55.22 -53.84
C MET A 1 -15.02 -55.21 -53.38
N ALA A 2 -14.09 -55.09 -54.33
CA ALA A 2 -12.65 -55.10 -54.09
C ALA A 2 -11.96 -53.85 -54.70
N ALA A 3 -12.73 -52.80 -54.99
CA ALA A 3 -12.24 -51.57 -55.65
C ALA A 3 -12.48 -50.29 -54.82
N THR A 4 -13.05 -50.39 -53.62
CA THR A 4 -13.42 -49.22 -52.79
C THR A 4 -12.65 -49.12 -51.47
N LEU A 5 -11.65 -49.98 -51.25
CA LEU A 5 -10.82 -50.01 -50.03
C LEU A 5 -9.43 -49.38 -50.22
N ILE A 6 -9.10 -48.85 -51.41
CA ILE A 6 -7.78 -48.25 -51.69
C ILE A 6 -7.85 -46.70 -51.80
N SER A 7 -9.02 -46.09 -51.95
CA SER A 7 -9.15 -44.63 -52.10
C SER A 7 -9.37 -43.85 -50.79
N SER A 8 -9.54 -44.52 -49.65
CA SER A 8 -9.82 -43.87 -48.35
C SER A 8 -8.61 -43.78 -47.41
N LEU A 9 -7.46 -44.35 -47.78
CA LEU A 9 -6.24 -44.34 -46.96
C LEU A 9 -5.19 -43.28 -47.37
N ALA A 10 -5.46 -42.44 -48.37
CA ALA A 10 -4.49 -41.47 -48.89
C ALA A 10 -4.71 -40.00 -48.42
N VAL A 11 -5.66 -39.73 -47.54
CA VAL A 11 -5.96 -38.35 -47.07
C VAL A 11 -5.73 -38.17 -45.56
N LEU A 12 -5.28 -39.21 -44.85
CA LEU A 12 -5.03 -39.20 -43.40
C LEU A 12 -3.55 -39.31 -42.98
N LEU A 13 -2.62 -38.93 -43.86
CA LEU A 13 -1.20 -38.70 -43.53
C LEU A 13 -0.69 -37.48 -44.32
N PRO A 14 -1.06 -36.23 -43.93
CA PRO A 14 -0.08 -35.41 -43.20
C PRO A 14 -0.71 -34.27 -42.35
N LEU A 15 -1.74 -34.51 -41.54
CA LEU A 15 -2.34 -33.49 -40.65
C LEU A 15 -2.02 -33.68 -39.16
N THR A 16 -1.06 -34.54 -38.85
CA THR A 16 -0.46 -34.73 -37.51
C THR A 16 0.82 -33.93 -37.29
N LEU A 17 1.10 -32.89 -38.09
CA LEU A 17 2.30 -32.05 -37.95
C LEU A 17 2.03 -30.54 -38.15
N LEU A 18 1.04 -29.97 -37.45
CA LEU A 18 1.02 -28.53 -37.18
C LEU A 18 0.40 -28.28 -35.79
N ALA A 19 1.13 -28.68 -34.75
CA ALA A 19 0.99 -28.04 -33.45
C ALA A 19 1.40 -26.56 -33.61
N PRO A 20 0.70 -25.58 -33.02
CA PRO A 20 1.27 -24.25 -32.88
C PRO A 20 2.47 -24.36 -31.95
N SER A 21 3.66 -24.25 -32.52
CA SER A 21 4.91 -24.10 -31.79
C SER A 21 4.75 -22.92 -30.82
N ILE A 22 5.07 -23.18 -29.56
CA ILE A 22 5.20 -22.18 -28.51
C ILE A 22 6.21 -21.15 -29.02
N SER A 23 5.75 -19.98 -29.47
CA SER A 23 6.64 -18.86 -29.75
C SER A 23 7.12 -18.33 -28.40
N ILE A 24 8.35 -18.71 -28.07
CA ILE A 24 9.13 -18.16 -26.98
C ILE A 24 9.18 -16.65 -27.23
N LYS A 25 8.65 -15.84 -26.32
CA LYS A 25 8.91 -14.39 -26.32
C LYS A 25 10.42 -14.21 -26.06
N ILE A 26 11.19 -13.94 -27.11
CA ILE A 26 12.61 -13.61 -27.02
C ILE A 26 12.70 -12.14 -26.60
N SER A 27 13.37 -11.87 -25.49
CA SER A 27 13.59 -10.52 -24.96
C SER A 27 14.60 -9.78 -25.83
N ARG A 28 14.20 -8.78 -26.61
CA ARG A 28 15.06 -8.05 -27.57
C ARG A 28 15.78 -6.84 -26.93
N ILE A 29 16.27 -6.98 -25.69
CA ILE A 29 16.96 -5.92 -24.93
C ILE A 29 18.43 -6.26 -24.60
N ASP A 30 18.92 -7.39 -25.09
CA ASP A 30 20.29 -7.83 -24.85
C ASP A 30 21.28 -6.93 -25.60
N VAL A 31 22.40 -6.61 -24.94
CA VAL A 31 23.48 -5.79 -25.52
C VAL A 31 24.29 -6.68 -26.45
N ILE A 32 24.31 -6.35 -27.74
CA ILE A 32 25.05 -7.08 -28.78
C ILE A 32 26.47 -6.51 -28.92
N GLY A 33 26.62 -5.19 -28.86
CA GLY A 33 27.93 -4.54 -28.93
C GLY A 33 27.86 -3.09 -28.47
N TRP A 34 28.99 -2.57 -27.99
CA TRP A 34 29.10 -1.18 -27.57
C TRP A 34 30.53 -0.67 -27.66
N ILE A 35 30.69 0.64 -27.87
CA ILE A 35 31.97 1.33 -27.88
C ILE A 35 31.75 2.72 -27.27
N CYS A 36 32.62 3.13 -26.35
CA CYS A 36 32.76 4.53 -25.94
C CYS A 36 33.95 5.15 -26.68
N ASN A 37 33.85 6.42 -27.05
CA ASN A 37 34.91 7.12 -27.77
C ASN A 37 36.14 7.36 -26.87
N ASN A 38 37.34 7.35 -27.46
CA ASN A 38 38.59 7.52 -26.70
C ASN A 38 38.89 8.98 -26.30
N GLY A 39 38.17 9.96 -26.85
CA GLY A 39 38.35 11.37 -26.53
C GLY A 39 37.66 11.76 -25.22
N THR A 40 38.19 12.73 -24.48
CA THR A 40 37.55 13.28 -23.28
C THR A 40 37.00 14.68 -23.53
N VAL A 41 35.83 14.97 -22.95
CA VAL A 41 35.19 16.29 -23.09
C VAL A 41 35.86 17.32 -22.18
N SER A 42 36.00 18.57 -22.65
CA SER A 42 36.69 19.63 -21.90
C SER A 42 35.88 20.24 -20.75
N HIS A 43 34.54 20.14 -20.79
CA HIS A 43 33.63 20.66 -19.76
C HIS A 43 32.49 19.65 -19.52
N GLU A 44 32.64 18.80 -18.50
CA GLU A 44 31.74 17.66 -18.25
C GLU A 44 30.30 18.07 -17.93
N GLU A 45 30.09 19.12 -17.13
CA GLU A 45 28.74 19.58 -16.75
C GLU A 45 27.94 20.10 -17.94
N ALA A 46 28.58 20.88 -18.81
CA ALA A 46 27.95 21.38 -20.04
C ALA A 46 27.61 20.23 -20.99
N TYR A 47 28.50 19.24 -21.09
CA TYR A 47 28.30 18.07 -21.94
C TYR A 47 27.19 17.15 -21.43
N ARG A 48 27.10 16.91 -20.12
CA ARG A 48 25.98 16.17 -19.49
C ARG A 48 24.64 16.87 -19.68
N ARG A 49 24.64 18.21 -19.65
CA ARG A 49 23.43 19.01 -19.96
C ARG A 49 23.02 18.83 -21.42
N SER A 50 23.95 18.92 -22.37
CA SER A 50 23.67 18.65 -23.79
C SER A 50 23.13 17.24 -24.02
N TYR A 51 23.69 16.23 -23.34
CA TYR A 51 23.19 14.86 -23.41
C TYR A 51 21.74 14.73 -22.97
N GLN A 52 21.40 15.28 -21.80
CA GLN A 52 20.04 15.20 -21.27
C GLN A 52 19.02 15.88 -22.20
N ILE A 53 19.36 17.06 -22.72
CA ILE A 53 18.50 17.81 -23.65
C ILE A 53 18.28 17.02 -24.94
N ASN A 54 19.33 16.43 -25.52
CA ASN A 54 19.21 15.60 -26.71
C ASN A 54 18.33 14.37 -26.49
N LEU A 55 18.45 13.69 -25.35
CA LEU A 55 17.61 12.52 -25.03
C LEU A 55 16.15 12.89 -24.75
N ASP A 56 15.91 14.02 -24.07
CA ASP A 56 14.56 14.50 -23.82
C ASP A 56 13.86 14.89 -25.13
N ALA A 57 14.59 15.47 -26.08
CA ALA A 57 14.04 15.88 -27.37
C ALA A 57 13.59 14.69 -28.23
N ILE A 58 14.34 13.59 -28.27
CA ILE A 58 13.98 12.40 -29.07
C ILE A 58 13.06 11.41 -28.35
N ARG A 59 12.63 11.71 -27.11
CA ARG A 59 11.87 10.77 -26.27
C ARG A 59 10.53 10.35 -26.88
N ASP A 60 9.76 11.32 -27.36
CA ASP A 60 8.46 11.05 -27.95
C ASP A 60 8.60 10.47 -29.36
N ASP A 61 9.66 10.86 -30.09
CA ASP A 61 10.00 10.28 -31.39
C ASP A 61 10.30 8.78 -31.28
N MET A 62 11.02 8.36 -30.24
CA MET A 62 11.26 6.93 -29.98
C MET A 62 9.97 6.16 -29.63
N ARG A 63 8.99 6.81 -28.99
CA ARG A 63 7.68 6.20 -28.66
C ARG A 63 6.78 6.02 -29.86
N HIS A 64 6.73 7.02 -30.73
CA HIS A 64 5.75 7.09 -31.82
C HIS A 64 6.30 6.69 -33.17
N VAL A 65 7.56 7.07 -33.44
CA VAL A 65 8.20 6.94 -34.75
C VAL A 65 9.29 5.86 -34.75
N LYS A 66 9.71 5.41 -33.56
CA LYS A 66 10.77 4.41 -33.31
C LYS A 66 12.14 4.81 -33.87
N PHE A 67 12.32 6.10 -34.08
CA PHE A 67 13.51 6.73 -34.64
C PHE A 67 13.53 8.18 -34.18
N GLY A 68 14.68 8.69 -33.77
CA GLY A 68 14.85 10.10 -33.42
C GLY A 68 16.30 10.55 -33.56
N THR A 69 16.47 11.80 -33.98
CA THR A 69 17.76 12.49 -34.05
C THR A 69 17.66 13.86 -33.45
N HIS A 70 18.65 14.29 -32.68
CA HIS A 70 18.70 15.65 -32.13
C HIS A 70 20.15 16.10 -31.94
N GLU A 71 20.36 17.40 -32.02
CA GLU A 71 21.64 18.02 -31.72
C GLU A 71 21.46 19.22 -30.79
N HIS A 72 22.36 19.35 -29.82
CA HIS A 72 22.30 20.43 -28.84
C HIS A 72 23.69 20.71 -28.26
N GLY A 73 23.97 21.99 -27.99
CA GLY A 73 25.21 22.48 -27.38
C GLY A 73 26.09 23.28 -28.34
N ASP A 74 27.06 24.00 -27.76
CA ASP A 74 28.03 24.81 -28.47
C ASP A 74 29.36 24.07 -28.63
N SER A 75 30.08 24.35 -29.71
CA SER A 75 31.40 23.75 -29.94
C SER A 75 32.37 24.17 -28.82
N PRO A 76 33.16 23.25 -28.22
CA PRO A 76 33.35 21.83 -28.58
C PRO A 76 32.48 20.80 -27.83
N GLN A 77 31.47 21.22 -27.04
CA GLN A 77 30.56 20.33 -26.27
C GLN A 77 29.23 20.03 -26.98
N ARG A 78 29.11 20.40 -28.27
CA ARG A 78 27.96 20.02 -29.10
C ARG A 78 27.91 18.51 -29.23
N MET A 79 26.71 17.95 -29.04
CA MET A 79 26.46 16.52 -29.16
C MET A 79 25.35 16.27 -30.16
N TYR A 80 25.59 15.30 -31.03
CA TYR A 80 24.66 14.74 -32.02
C TYR A 80 24.20 13.38 -31.51
N VAL A 81 22.89 13.11 -31.48
CA VAL A 81 22.33 11.85 -31.03
C VAL A 81 21.44 11.24 -32.11
N LEU A 82 21.60 9.95 -32.36
CA LEU A 82 20.71 9.14 -33.19
C LEU A 82 20.24 7.92 -32.40
N SER A 83 18.94 7.61 -32.46
CA SER A 83 18.43 6.33 -31.97
C SER A 83 17.38 5.76 -32.91
N GLN A 84 17.35 4.43 -33.06
CA GLN A 84 16.41 3.72 -33.91
C GLN A 84 16.12 2.32 -33.37
N CYS A 85 14.85 1.93 -33.29
CA CYS A 85 14.46 0.55 -32.99
C CYS A 85 14.30 -0.27 -34.27
N VAL A 86 14.44 -1.59 -34.15
CA VAL A 86 14.12 -2.51 -35.24
C VAL A 86 12.62 -2.46 -35.52
N SER A 87 12.25 -2.44 -36.80
CA SER A 87 10.88 -2.16 -37.26
C SER A 87 9.83 -3.18 -36.77
N ASP A 88 10.24 -4.40 -36.43
CA ASP A 88 9.36 -5.50 -36.01
C ASP A 88 8.95 -5.46 -34.52
N LEU A 89 9.51 -4.53 -33.73
CA LEU A 89 9.13 -4.32 -32.34
C LEU A 89 7.81 -3.56 -32.20
N SER A 90 7.03 -3.80 -31.15
CA SER A 90 5.95 -2.89 -30.72
C SER A 90 6.50 -1.58 -30.15
N SER A 91 5.66 -0.54 -30.01
CA SER A 91 6.09 0.72 -29.37
C SER A 91 6.58 0.52 -27.94
N ASP A 92 5.98 -0.40 -27.18
CA ASP A 92 6.40 -0.71 -25.81
C ASP A 92 7.75 -1.43 -25.77
N GLU A 93 7.97 -2.38 -26.68
CA GLU A 93 9.27 -3.07 -26.80
C GLU A 93 10.38 -2.12 -27.25
N CYS A 94 10.09 -1.20 -28.16
CA CYS A 94 11.02 -0.16 -28.58
C CYS A 94 11.38 0.77 -27.42
N ASN A 95 10.39 1.23 -26.65
CA ASN A 95 10.63 2.09 -25.48
C ASN A 95 11.49 1.41 -24.42
N LEU A 96 11.23 0.13 -24.14
CA LEU A 96 12.01 -0.64 -23.18
C LEU A 96 13.46 -0.81 -23.65
N CYS A 97 13.66 -1.14 -24.92
CA CYS A 97 15.01 -1.25 -25.50
C CYS A 97 15.74 0.10 -25.47
N TRP A 98 15.08 1.17 -25.90
CA TRP A 98 15.66 2.52 -25.95
C TRP A 98 16.06 3.02 -24.57
N SER A 99 15.20 2.86 -23.56
CA SER A 99 15.52 3.23 -22.16
C SER A 99 16.77 2.52 -21.66
N ARG A 100 16.91 1.22 -21.96
CA ARG A 100 18.10 0.45 -21.58
C ARG A 100 19.35 0.93 -22.32
N ALA A 101 19.23 1.24 -23.61
CA ALA A 101 20.33 1.72 -24.43
C ALA A 101 20.83 3.09 -23.97
N THR A 102 19.94 4.01 -23.60
CA THR A 102 20.31 5.34 -23.09
C THR A 102 20.95 5.27 -21.71
N ASP A 103 20.49 4.39 -20.82
CA ASP A 103 21.12 4.18 -19.51
C ASP A 103 22.58 3.72 -19.65
N LEU A 104 22.85 2.84 -20.63
CA LEU A 104 24.19 2.36 -20.92
C LEU A 104 25.08 3.46 -21.54
N LEU A 105 24.53 4.25 -22.45
CA LEU A 105 25.24 5.37 -23.07
C LEU A 105 25.67 6.43 -22.04
N SER A 106 24.89 6.62 -20.97
CA SER A 106 25.26 7.50 -19.86
C SER A 106 26.50 7.04 -19.08
N GLN A 107 26.93 5.79 -19.24
CA GLN A 107 28.14 5.26 -18.60
C GLN A 107 29.41 5.62 -19.37
N CYS A 108 29.31 6.10 -20.61
CA CYS A 108 30.47 6.52 -21.38
C CYS A 108 31.09 7.83 -20.90
N PHE A 109 30.45 8.62 -20.02
CA PHE A 109 31.06 9.87 -19.53
C PHE A 109 32.37 9.59 -18.76
N PRO A 110 33.45 10.36 -19.00
CA PRO A 110 33.52 11.64 -19.73
C PRO A 110 33.94 11.54 -21.22
N ALA A 111 33.70 10.41 -21.88
CA ALA A 111 34.00 10.26 -23.30
C ALA A 111 33.23 11.25 -24.18
N THR A 112 33.81 11.60 -25.34
CA THR A 112 33.19 12.45 -26.37
C THR A 112 32.03 11.79 -27.12
N GLY A 113 31.61 10.60 -26.71
CA GLY A 113 30.51 9.88 -27.34
C GLY A 113 30.55 8.39 -27.07
N GLY A 114 29.60 7.69 -27.65
CA GLY A 114 29.51 6.25 -27.65
C GLY A 114 28.32 5.76 -28.46
N TRP A 115 28.35 4.48 -28.81
CA TRP A 115 27.26 3.82 -29.54
C TRP A 115 27.03 2.42 -29.00
N PHE A 116 25.76 2.05 -28.88
CA PHE A 116 25.27 0.82 -28.29
C PHE A 116 24.28 0.15 -29.25
N HIS A 117 24.60 -1.09 -29.63
CA HIS A 117 23.73 -1.98 -30.37
C HIS A 117 23.10 -2.97 -29.41
N LEU A 118 21.80 -2.87 -29.21
CA LEU A 118 21.00 -3.88 -28.55
C LEU A 118 20.26 -4.68 -29.62
N ASP A 119 19.80 -5.87 -29.26
CA ASP A 119 19.14 -6.76 -30.21
C ASP A 119 17.88 -6.13 -30.85
N GLY A 120 17.23 -5.20 -30.14
CA GLY A 120 16.02 -4.50 -30.57
C GLY A 120 16.18 -3.04 -30.98
N CYS A 121 17.32 -2.39 -30.70
CA CYS A 121 17.48 -0.96 -30.93
C CYS A 121 18.95 -0.52 -30.92
N PHE A 122 19.18 0.66 -31.48
CA PHE A 122 20.48 1.29 -31.60
C PHE A 122 20.44 2.70 -31.01
N VAL A 123 21.51 3.12 -30.33
CA VAL A 123 21.72 4.52 -29.93
C VAL A 123 23.19 4.90 -30.15
N ARG A 124 23.43 6.08 -30.71
CA ARG A 124 24.75 6.69 -30.87
C ARG A 124 24.70 8.15 -30.48
N ALA A 125 25.68 8.59 -29.70
CA ALA A 125 25.96 9.99 -29.45
C ALA A 125 27.42 10.29 -29.77
N ASP A 126 27.69 11.41 -30.43
CA ASP A 126 29.04 11.84 -30.78
C ASP A 126 29.16 13.37 -30.82
N ASN A 127 30.40 13.87 -30.84
CA ASN A 127 30.69 15.31 -30.87
C ASN A 127 30.87 15.88 -32.29
N TYR A 128 30.56 15.08 -33.31
CA TYR A 128 30.51 15.47 -34.72
C TYR A 128 29.25 14.89 -35.39
N SER A 129 28.85 15.45 -36.53
CA SER A 129 27.69 14.94 -37.28
C SER A 129 28.06 13.67 -38.04
N PHE A 130 27.47 12.53 -37.63
CA PHE A 130 27.70 11.20 -38.21
C PHE A 130 26.48 10.67 -38.98
N TYR A 131 25.42 11.46 -39.16
CA TYR A 131 24.13 11.00 -39.70
C TYR A 131 24.23 10.40 -41.12
N GLN A 132 25.24 10.77 -41.91
CA GLN A 132 25.48 10.25 -43.28
C GLN A 132 26.69 9.29 -43.34
N GLU A 133 27.13 8.71 -42.23
CA GLU A 133 28.28 7.79 -42.17
C GLU A 133 27.80 6.33 -42.34
N PRO A 134 27.92 5.71 -43.54
CA PRO A 134 27.45 4.33 -43.75
C PRO A 134 28.37 3.30 -43.09
N VAL A 135 29.68 3.51 -43.13
CA VAL A 135 30.70 2.60 -42.58
C VAL A 135 31.78 3.40 -41.86
N SER A 136 32.41 2.79 -40.87
CA SER A 136 33.47 3.39 -40.06
C SER A 136 34.59 2.40 -39.75
N HIS A 137 35.73 2.92 -39.32
CA HIS A 137 36.84 2.10 -38.82
C HIS A 137 36.52 1.38 -37.50
N GLN A 138 35.43 1.78 -36.83
CA GLN A 138 34.92 1.15 -35.61
C GLN A 138 33.92 0.02 -35.89
N ASP A 139 33.56 -0.22 -37.16
CA ASP A 139 32.62 -1.27 -37.54
C ASP A 139 33.15 -2.64 -37.12
N THR A 140 32.26 -3.48 -36.59
CA THR A 140 32.65 -4.78 -36.04
C THR A 140 31.70 -5.88 -36.44
N LYS A 141 32.20 -7.11 -36.37
CA LYS A 141 31.42 -8.32 -36.56
C LYS A 141 31.52 -9.22 -35.36
N ILE A 142 30.41 -9.87 -35.03
CA ILE A 142 30.34 -10.86 -33.96
C ILE A 142 29.89 -12.16 -34.59
N CYS A 143 30.70 -13.20 -34.43
CA CYS A 143 30.38 -14.55 -34.92
C CYS A 143 30.14 -15.45 -33.72
N ALA A 144 29.05 -16.21 -33.73
CA ALA A 144 28.77 -17.17 -32.67
C ALA A 144 29.86 -18.26 -32.58
N SER A 145 30.10 -18.76 -31.36
CA SER A 145 31.03 -19.87 -31.12
C SER A 145 30.59 -21.16 -31.83
N ASP A 146 29.28 -21.37 -31.90
CA ASP A 146 28.69 -22.60 -32.41
C ASP A 146 28.80 -22.66 -33.92
N LYS A 147 29.35 -23.76 -34.42
CA LYS A 147 29.52 -23.99 -35.86
C LYS A 147 28.40 -24.86 -36.42
N GLU A 148 27.94 -24.51 -37.61
CA GLU A 148 27.05 -25.33 -38.43
C GLU A 148 27.89 -26.31 -39.25
N LYS A 149 27.46 -27.57 -39.28
CA LYS A 149 28.19 -28.65 -39.94
C LYS A 149 27.90 -28.74 -41.44
N SER A 150 26.78 -28.17 -41.88
CA SER A 150 26.39 -28.19 -43.29
C SER A 150 27.27 -27.29 -44.15
N ALA A 151 27.81 -27.85 -45.24
CA ALA A 151 28.55 -27.10 -46.25
C ALA A 151 27.65 -26.09 -47.01
N GLU A 152 26.33 -26.24 -46.93
CA GLU A 152 25.34 -25.38 -47.61
C GLU A 152 25.14 -24.03 -46.92
N LEU A 153 25.55 -23.89 -45.64
CA LEU A 153 25.35 -22.65 -44.86
C LEU A 153 25.93 -21.43 -45.57
N LYS A 154 27.12 -21.55 -46.17
CA LYS A 154 27.77 -20.43 -46.86
C LYS A 154 26.95 -19.91 -48.04
N GLY A 155 26.33 -20.83 -48.80
CA GLY A 155 25.47 -20.48 -49.92
C GLY A 155 24.19 -19.79 -49.45
N LEU A 156 23.52 -20.38 -48.46
CA LEU A 156 22.27 -19.84 -47.91
C LEU A 156 22.46 -18.46 -47.25
N VAL A 157 23.54 -18.27 -46.48
CA VAL A 157 23.85 -16.95 -45.88
C VAL A 157 24.07 -15.90 -46.99
N LYS A 158 24.79 -16.25 -48.06
CA LYS A 158 25.02 -15.33 -49.20
C LYS A 158 23.71 -14.95 -49.90
N GLU A 159 22.77 -15.88 -50.06
CA GLU A 159 21.46 -15.60 -50.67
C GLU A 159 20.56 -14.75 -49.77
N VAL A 160 20.46 -15.09 -48.48
CA VAL A 160 19.69 -14.33 -47.47
C VAL A 160 20.18 -12.89 -47.41
N THR A 161 21.49 -12.70 -47.27
CA THR A 161 22.08 -11.36 -47.15
C THR A 161 21.99 -10.57 -48.45
N LYS A 162 22.17 -11.21 -49.61
CA LYS A 162 21.95 -10.56 -50.91
C LYS A 162 20.52 -10.05 -51.06
N SER A 163 19.53 -10.85 -50.69
CA SER A 163 18.12 -10.45 -50.74
C SER A 163 17.83 -9.24 -49.85
N ILE A 164 18.42 -9.20 -48.65
CA ILE A 164 18.29 -8.07 -47.73
C ILE A 164 18.92 -6.80 -48.33
N VAL A 165 20.13 -6.88 -48.88
CA VAL A 165 20.83 -5.74 -49.53
C VAL A 165 20.04 -5.18 -50.70
N GLU A 166 19.36 -6.03 -51.47
CA GLU A 166 18.56 -5.61 -52.62
C GLU A 166 17.21 -5.00 -52.23
N THR A 167 16.64 -5.41 -51.09
CA THR A 167 15.25 -5.08 -50.72
C THR A 167 15.14 -3.96 -49.68
N ALA A 168 16.06 -3.91 -48.71
CA ALA A 168 15.98 -2.98 -47.58
C ALA A 168 16.01 -1.49 -47.98
N PRO A 169 16.85 -1.02 -48.93
CA PRO A 169 16.84 0.39 -49.34
C PRO A 169 15.45 0.86 -49.79
N TYR A 170 14.73 0.03 -50.54
CA TYR A 170 13.40 0.35 -51.06
C TYR A 170 12.25 0.02 -50.09
N SER A 171 12.58 -0.43 -48.87
CA SER A 171 11.62 -0.88 -47.85
C SER A 171 11.80 -0.11 -46.54
N GLN A 172 11.96 1.22 -46.63
CA GLN A 172 12.22 2.09 -45.48
C GLN A 172 13.44 1.67 -44.66
N GLY A 173 14.46 1.15 -45.34
CA GLY A 173 15.71 0.71 -44.74
C GLY A 173 15.61 -0.60 -43.95
N PHE A 174 14.51 -1.36 -44.01
CA PHE A 174 14.33 -2.60 -43.25
C PHE A 174 13.92 -3.77 -44.15
N SER A 175 14.56 -4.93 -44.00
CA SER A 175 14.15 -6.16 -44.69
C SER A 175 14.49 -7.41 -43.88
N VAL A 176 13.68 -8.45 -44.05
CA VAL A 176 13.98 -9.81 -43.56
C VAL A 176 13.93 -10.78 -44.72
N ALA A 177 14.76 -11.82 -44.64
CA ALA A 177 14.80 -12.89 -45.63
C ALA A 177 14.89 -14.25 -44.93
N LYS A 178 14.44 -15.28 -45.64
CA LYS A 178 14.49 -16.68 -45.21
C LYS A 178 14.75 -17.56 -46.41
N MET A 179 15.85 -18.31 -46.39
CA MET A 179 16.18 -19.31 -47.40
C MET A 179 16.51 -20.63 -46.71
N GLY A 180 16.13 -21.74 -47.31
CA GLY A 180 16.43 -23.05 -46.73
C GLY A 180 16.41 -24.17 -47.75
N THR A 181 17.14 -25.23 -47.41
CA THR A 181 17.08 -26.55 -48.04
C THR A 181 16.25 -27.48 -47.17
N ARG A 182 16.21 -28.78 -47.50
CA ARG A 182 15.42 -29.77 -46.76
C ARG A 182 15.90 -29.93 -45.30
N ASP A 183 17.18 -29.64 -45.02
CA ASP A 183 17.84 -29.90 -43.74
C ASP A 183 18.36 -28.65 -43.00
N LEU A 184 18.43 -27.49 -43.66
CA LEU A 184 18.92 -26.24 -43.07
C LEU A 184 18.10 -25.05 -43.54
N THR A 185 17.74 -24.15 -42.62
CA THR A 185 17.11 -22.86 -42.95
C THR A 185 17.89 -21.74 -42.29
N VAL A 186 18.15 -20.68 -43.05
CA VAL A 186 18.80 -19.45 -42.60
C VAL A 186 17.80 -18.31 -42.65
N TYR A 187 17.73 -17.57 -41.55
CA TYR A 187 16.93 -16.38 -41.37
C TYR A 187 17.86 -15.18 -41.29
N GLY A 188 17.50 -14.08 -41.95
CA GLY A 188 18.25 -12.83 -41.87
C GLY A 188 17.36 -11.63 -41.70
N LEU A 189 17.93 -10.59 -41.08
CA LEU A 189 17.33 -9.29 -40.88
C LEU A 189 18.40 -8.23 -41.12
N GLY A 190 18.07 -7.20 -41.90
CA GLY A 190 18.90 -6.03 -42.08
C GLY A 190 18.10 -4.76 -41.86
N ILE A 191 18.73 -3.79 -41.21
CA ILE A 191 18.21 -2.44 -41.04
C ILE A 191 19.32 -1.42 -41.27
N CYS A 192 19.07 -0.39 -42.08
CA CYS A 192 19.92 0.80 -42.16
C CYS A 192 19.26 1.97 -41.41
N TRP A 193 20.08 2.88 -40.89
CA TRP A 193 19.59 4.02 -40.15
C TRP A 193 18.89 4.98 -41.11
N ARG A 194 17.74 5.52 -40.69
CA ARG A 194 16.89 6.37 -41.54
C ARG A 194 17.54 7.68 -41.98
N THR A 195 18.69 8.02 -41.41
CA THR A 195 19.48 9.17 -41.84
C THR A 195 20.23 8.93 -43.13
N LEU A 196 20.51 7.67 -43.51
CA LEU A 196 21.17 7.36 -44.79
C LEU A 196 20.20 7.43 -45.96
N ASP A 197 20.69 7.89 -47.11
CA ASP A 197 19.98 7.72 -48.38
C ASP A 197 20.06 6.27 -48.92
N ASP A 198 19.34 5.98 -49.99
CA ASP A 198 19.24 4.64 -50.56
C ASP A 198 20.60 4.08 -51.05
N GLU A 199 21.50 4.94 -51.54
CA GLU A 199 22.84 4.52 -52.00
C GLU A 199 23.74 4.18 -50.82
N LEU A 200 23.76 5.01 -49.78
CA LEU A 200 24.52 4.80 -48.56
C LEU A 200 23.97 3.63 -47.74
N CYS A 201 22.65 3.45 -47.69
CA CYS A 201 22.00 2.29 -47.07
C CYS A 201 22.44 0.99 -47.77
N LYS A 202 22.42 0.97 -49.11
CA LYS A 202 22.88 -0.17 -49.91
C LYS A 202 24.37 -0.45 -49.69
N LEU A 203 25.20 0.58 -49.64
CA LEU A 203 26.64 0.46 -49.37
C LEU A 203 26.88 -0.16 -47.99
N CYS A 204 26.22 0.34 -46.93
CA CYS A 204 26.37 -0.19 -45.59
C CYS A 204 25.96 -1.66 -45.49
N LEU A 205 24.78 -2.02 -46.02
CA LEU A 205 24.29 -3.39 -45.95
C LEU A 205 25.14 -4.35 -46.80
N ALA A 206 25.69 -3.88 -47.93
CA ALA A 206 26.61 -4.68 -48.74
C ALA A 206 27.92 -4.98 -48.00
N ASP A 207 28.48 -3.99 -47.30
CA ASP A 207 29.64 -4.20 -46.42
C ASP A 207 29.30 -5.16 -45.27
N GLY A 208 28.18 -4.95 -44.59
CA GLY A 208 27.68 -5.85 -43.54
C GLY A 208 27.47 -7.29 -44.04
N ALA A 209 26.95 -7.48 -45.26
CA ALA A 209 26.78 -8.79 -45.88
C ALA A 209 28.12 -9.48 -46.13
N LEU A 210 29.15 -8.76 -46.63
CA LEU A 210 30.50 -9.29 -46.78
C LEU A 210 31.10 -9.67 -45.43
N SER A 211 30.88 -8.83 -44.42
CA SER A 211 31.36 -9.02 -43.06
C SER A 211 30.78 -10.27 -42.41
N VAL A 212 29.45 -10.45 -42.39
CA VAL A 212 28.82 -11.64 -41.80
C VAL A 212 29.06 -12.92 -42.61
N THR A 213 29.28 -12.82 -43.93
CA THR A 213 29.63 -13.99 -44.75
C THR A 213 30.96 -14.60 -44.30
N SER A 214 31.88 -13.79 -43.77
CA SER A 214 33.12 -14.29 -43.18
C SER A 214 32.95 -14.99 -41.83
N CYS A 215 31.78 -14.88 -41.17
CA CYS A 215 31.49 -15.61 -39.93
C CYS A 215 31.21 -17.09 -40.15
N VAL A 216 30.90 -17.53 -41.37
CA VAL A 216 30.64 -18.95 -41.68
C VAL A 216 31.93 -19.76 -41.41
N PRO A 217 31.87 -20.90 -40.67
CA PRO A 217 30.68 -21.74 -40.43
C PRO A 217 29.91 -21.45 -39.13
N SER A 218 29.99 -20.28 -38.53
CA SER A 218 29.20 -19.97 -37.32
C SER A 218 27.70 -20.00 -37.62
N LYS A 219 26.88 -20.52 -36.70
CA LYS A 219 25.42 -20.62 -36.85
C LYS A 219 24.72 -19.27 -36.89
N GLU A 220 25.39 -18.24 -36.39
CA GLU A 220 24.88 -16.90 -36.26
C GLU A 220 26.01 -15.89 -36.41
N GLY A 221 25.69 -14.74 -37.01
CA GLY A 221 26.62 -13.64 -37.18
C GLY A 221 25.92 -12.29 -37.24
N PHE A 222 26.59 -11.28 -36.71
CA PHE A 222 26.15 -9.90 -36.64
C PHE A 222 27.18 -9.00 -37.32
N ALA A 223 26.74 -8.05 -38.15
CA ALA A 223 27.51 -6.89 -38.57
C ALA A 223 26.92 -5.65 -37.88
N LEU A 224 27.77 -4.96 -37.14
CA LEU A 224 27.46 -3.74 -36.40
C LEU A 224 28.23 -2.60 -37.06
N ASN A 225 27.63 -2.00 -38.09
CA ASN A 225 28.23 -0.92 -38.86
C ASN A 225 27.67 0.43 -38.42
N ALA A 226 28.44 1.50 -38.64
CA ALA A 226 28.07 2.89 -38.31
C ALA A 226 26.68 3.28 -38.81
N GLY A 227 26.32 2.79 -40.01
CA GLY A 227 25.09 3.11 -40.71
C GLY A 227 23.99 2.03 -40.72
N CYS A 228 24.27 0.81 -40.26
CA CYS A 228 23.34 -0.30 -40.38
C CYS A 228 23.67 -1.48 -39.45
N TYR A 229 22.66 -2.33 -39.25
CA TYR A 229 22.74 -3.57 -38.51
C TYR A 229 22.26 -4.72 -39.40
N LEU A 230 23.01 -5.82 -39.44
CA LEU A 230 22.64 -7.02 -40.17
C LEU A 230 22.93 -8.26 -39.34
N ARG A 231 21.94 -9.15 -39.21
CA ARG A 231 22.03 -10.43 -38.50
C ARG A 231 21.58 -11.58 -39.39
N TYR A 232 22.28 -12.71 -39.33
CA TYR A 232 21.77 -14.00 -39.77
C TYR A 232 21.80 -15.02 -38.64
N SER A 233 20.90 -16.01 -38.70
CA SER A 233 20.88 -17.15 -37.81
C SER A 233 20.20 -18.36 -38.47
N ASN A 234 20.48 -19.57 -37.98
CA ASN A 234 19.76 -20.78 -38.37
C ASN A 234 18.45 -21.00 -37.56
N TYR A 235 18.06 -20.06 -36.70
CA TYR A 235 16.78 -20.01 -35.99
C TYR A 235 16.05 -18.67 -36.21
N THR A 236 14.74 -18.61 -35.97
CA THR A 236 13.94 -17.37 -36.09
C THR A 236 14.18 -16.44 -34.90
N PHE A 237 14.39 -15.15 -35.18
CA PHE A 237 14.67 -14.13 -34.16
C PHE A 237 13.92 -12.80 -34.38
N TYR A 238 13.01 -12.74 -35.35
CA TYR A 238 12.19 -11.57 -35.67
C TYR A 238 10.70 -11.92 -35.74
N ASN A 239 9.82 -10.93 -35.55
CA ASN A 239 8.37 -11.11 -35.50
C ASN A 239 7.74 -11.21 -36.92
N GLU A 240 7.22 -12.39 -37.28
CA GLU A 240 6.62 -12.63 -38.61
C GLU A 240 5.29 -11.88 -38.85
N ARG A 241 4.59 -11.40 -37.82
CA ARG A 241 3.29 -10.71 -37.97
C ARG A 241 3.38 -9.29 -38.54
N GLY A 242 4.55 -8.66 -38.53
CA GLY A 242 4.73 -7.29 -39.05
C GLY A 242 4.77 -7.18 -40.58
N LEU A 243 5.13 -8.26 -41.28
CA LEU A 243 5.41 -8.24 -42.72
C LEU A 243 4.18 -8.21 -43.64
N LEU A 244 3.01 -8.63 -43.16
CA LEU A 244 1.78 -8.67 -43.98
C LEU A 244 1.09 -7.31 -44.13
N SER A 245 1.63 -6.25 -43.52
CA SER A 245 1.08 -4.90 -43.60
C SER A 245 1.67 -4.04 -44.73
N MET A 246 2.74 -4.50 -45.40
CA MET A 246 3.52 -3.65 -46.31
C MET A 246 3.53 -4.05 -47.80
N ASN A 247 2.82 -5.11 -48.21
CA ASN A 247 2.76 -5.49 -49.63
C ASN A 247 1.33 -5.78 -50.11
N LEU A 248 0.57 -4.74 -50.44
CA LEU A 248 -0.57 -4.88 -51.34
C LEU A 248 -0.73 -3.59 -52.18
N THR A 249 -0.02 -3.56 -53.31
CA THR A 249 -0.22 -2.57 -54.37
C THR A 249 -1.42 -2.95 -55.26
N LYS A 250 -2.01 -1.91 -55.85
CA LYS A 250 -3.38 -1.80 -56.40
C LYS A 250 -3.83 -2.76 -57.51
N GLU A 251 -3.04 -3.73 -57.97
CA GLU A 251 -3.39 -4.50 -59.18
C GLU A 251 -4.07 -5.86 -58.94
N ASN A 252 -4.04 -6.42 -57.72
CA ASN A 252 -4.61 -7.76 -57.48
C ASN A 252 -6.10 -7.79 -57.06
N PHE A 253 -6.79 -6.64 -57.03
CA PHE A 253 -8.16 -6.56 -56.51
C PHE A 253 -9.23 -7.11 -57.48
N VAL A 254 -8.93 -7.20 -58.79
CA VAL A 254 -9.92 -7.54 -59.82
C VAL A 254 -10.09 -9.05 -60.00
N HIS A 255 -9.04 -9.85 -59.83
CA HIS A 255 -9.11 -11.31 -60.07
C HIS A 255 -9.77 -12.10 -58.93
N ILE A 256 -9.69 -11.63 -57.68
CA ILE A 256 -10.22 -12.35 -56.51
C ILE A 256 -11.75 -12.21 -56.41
N PHE A 257 -12.32 -11.12 -56.93
CA PHE A 257 -13.76 -10.86 -56.84
C PHE A 257 -14.60 -11.78 -57.75
N VAL A 258 -14.02 -12.26 -58.86
CA VAL A 258 -14.73 -13.10 -59.84
C VAL A 258 -14.84 -14.56 -59.39
N LEU A 259 -13.88 -15.06 -58.60
CA LEU A 259 -13.87 -16.46 -58.14
C LEU A 259 -14.75 -16.71 -56.90
N SER A 260 -15.01 -15.67 -56.09
CA SER A 260 -15.76 -15.84 -54.82
C SER A 260 -17.28 -15.95 -55.02
N MET A 261 -17.83 -15.42 -56.12
CA MET A 261 -19.28 -15.44 -56.38
C MET A 261 -19.82 -16.82 -56.80
N VAL A 262 -18.99 -17.67 -57.41
CA VAL A 262 -19.39 -19.01 -57.86
C VAL A 262 -19.47 -20.01 -56.70
N GLY A 263 -18.64 -19.84 -55.66
CA GLY A 263 -18.62 -20.74 -54.50
C GLY A 263 -19.78 -20.56 -53.52
N VAL A 264 -20.31 -19.34 -53.40
CA VAL A 264 -21.36 -19.02 -52.41
C VAL A 264 -22.72 -19.61 -52.78
N LEU A 265 -23.01 -19.77 -54.09
CA LEU A 265 -24.29 -20.32 -54.56
C LEU A 265 -24.38 -21.84 -54.39
N ALA A 266 -23.26 -22.57 -54.42
CA ALA A 266 -23.25 -24.03 -54.25
C ALA A 266 -23.50 -24.47 -52.79
N ILE A 267 -23.05 -23.67 -51.81
CA ILE A 267 -23.15 -23.98 -50.37
C ILE A 267 -24.57 -23.71 -49.84
N ALA A 268 -25.28 -22.73 -50.41
CA ALA A 268 -26.64 -22.39 -50.03
C ALA A 268 -27.65 -23.51 -50.37
N ALA A 269 -27.47 -24.20 -51.50
CA ALA A 269 -28.34 -25.30 -51.92
C ALA A 269 -28.17 -26.56 -51.05
N GLY A 270 -26.94 -26.89 -50.62
CA GLY A 270 -26.67 -28.04 -49.75
C GLY A 270 -27.21 -27.89 -48.32
N SER A 271 -27.26 -26.65 -47.83
CA SER A 271 -27.66 -26.34 -46.44
C SER A 271 -29.18 -26.43 -46.19
N TRP A 272 -30.00 -26.34 -47.25
CA TRP A 272 -31.45 -26.43 -47.14
C TRP A 272 -31.94 -27.89 -47.02
N CYS A 273 -31.29 -28.83 -47.73
CA CYS A 273 -31.64 -30.26 -47.69
C CYS A 273 -31.21 -30.94 -46.37
N GLY A 274 -30.09 -30.51 -45.76
CA GLY A 274 -29.62 -31.05 -44.48
C GLY A 274 -30.50 -30.67 -43.27
N LYS A 275 -31.26 -29.58 -43.38
CA LYS A 275 -32.05 -29.02 -42.28
C LYS A 275 -33.35 -29.78 -42.00
N CYS A 276 -33.84 -30.59 -42.94
CA CYS A 276 -35.05 -31.40 -42.77
C CYS A 276 -34.80 -32.75 -42.06
N ILE A 277 -33.54 -33.20 -41.94
CA ILE A 277 -33.20 -34.51 -41.35
C ILE A 277 -32.70 -34.38 -39.90
N TYR A 278 -32.23 -33.20 -39.48
CA TYR A 278 -31.62 -32.97 -38.17
C TYR A 278 -32.60 -32.61 -37.04
N ILE A 279 -33.90 -32.93 -37.18
CA ILE A 279 -34.85 -32.95 -36.05
C ILE A 279 -34.95 -34.38 -35.54
N ARG A 280 -33.92 -34.84 -34.81
CA ARG A 280 -34.03 -35.84 -33.75
C ARG A 280 -32.69 -36.01 -33.02
N THR A 281 -32.76 -35.81 -31.71
CA THR A 281 -31.74 -36.08 -30.66
C THR A 281 -30.66 -35.01 -30.42
N SER A 282 -30.64 -34.53 -29.18
CA SER A 282 -29.80 -33.48 -28.56
C SER A 282 -28.86 -34.17 -27.52
N PRO A 283 -27.99 -33.49 -26.72
CA PRO A 283 -27.21 -32.24 -26.88
C PRO A 283 -25.70 -32.42 -26.51
N LYS A 284 -24.82 -31.45 -26.87
CA LYS A 284 -23.76 -30.87 -26.00
C LYS A 284 -22.84 -29.89 -26.78
N LYS A 285 -23.18 -28.60 -26.78
CA LYS A 285 -22.24 -27.45 -26.83
C LYS A 285 -23.00 -26.14 -26.55
N LYS A 286 -23.16 -25.78 -25.27
CA LYS A 286 -23.55 -24.45 -24.80
C LYS A 286 -22.86 -24.22 -23.46
N LEU A 287 -21.61 -23.77 -23.50
CA LEU A 287 -20.80 -23.37 -22.34
C LEU A 287 -19.63 -22.56 -22.91
N LYS A 288 -19.90 -21.30 -23.28
CA LYS A 288 -18.90 -20.21 -23.38
C LYS A 288 -19.49 -18.82 -23.71
N GLU A 289 -20.80 -18.71 -24.00
CA GLU A 289 -21.47 -17.40 -24.14
C GLU A 289 -22.10 -16.87 -22.85
N LYS A 290 -22.18 -17.67 -21.77
CA LYS A 290 -22.91 -17.31 -20.54
C LYS A 290 -22.19 -16.38 -19.56
N GLU A 291 -20.89 -16.11 -19.73
CA GLU A 291 -20.12 -15.30 -18.76
C GLU A 291 -20.21 -13.78 -19.01
N SER A 292 -20.48 -13.35 -20.25
CA SER A 292 -20.62 -11.92 -20.58
C SER A 292 -21.96 -11.32 -20.14
N GLU A 293 -23.01 -12.14 -19.98
CA GLU A 293 -24.35 -11.69 -19.54
C GLU A 293 -24.44 -11.48 -18.01
N SER A 294 -23.53 -12.03 -17.20
CA SER A 294 -23.70 -12.02 -15.73
C SER A 294 -23.43 -10.66 -15.06
N ILE A 295 -22.61 -9.79 -15.65
CA ILE A 295 -22.24 -8.48 -15.05
C ILE A 295 -23.35 -7.44 -15.25
N CYS A 296 -24.14 -7.53 -16.32
CA CYS A 296 -25.18 -6.54 -16.65
C CYS A 296 -26.54 -6.84 -15.99
N ASN A 297 -26.79 -8.09 -15.58
CA ASN A 297 -28.08 -8.48 -14.99
C ASN A 297 -28.26 -8.06 -13.51
N ASP A 298 -27.17 -7.76 -12.79
CA ASP A 298 -27.21 -7.40 -11.36
C ASP A 298 -27.40 -5.89 -11.09
N SER A 299 -27.43 -5.01 -12.11
CA SER A 299 -27.31 -3.54 -11.91
C SER A 299 -28.22 -2.62 -12.76
N HIS A 300 -29.28 -3.12 -13.41
CA HIS A 300 -30.12 -2.34 -14.37
C HIS A 300 -29.33 -1.71 -15.56
N LEU A 301 -28.04 -2.03 -15.74
CA LEU A 301 -27.17 -1.50 -16.79
C LEU A 301 -27.35 -2.25 -18.11
N MET A 302 -27.36 -1.52 -19.23
CA MET A 302 -27.42 -2.14 -20.56
C MET A 302 -26.05 -2.72 -20.96
N SER A 303 -26.04 -3.97 -21.43
CA SER A 303 -24.87 -4.52 -22.13
C SER A 303 -24.87 -4.03 -23.57
N PHE A 304 -23.84 -3.30 -23.99
CA PHE A 304 -23.69 -2.87 -25.38
C PHE A 304 -22.76 -3.82 -26.12
N GLU A 305 -23.14 -4.23 -27.34
CA GLU A 305 -22.17 -4.86 -28.25
C GLU A 305 -21.16 -3.83 -28.76
N TYR A 306 -19.90 -4.24 -28.90
CA TYR A 306 -18.86 -3.39 -29.50
C TYR A 306 -19.23 -2.92 -30.91
N SER A 307 -19.92 -3.77 -31.68
CA SER A 307 -20.44 -3.47 -33.02
C SER A 307 -21.38 -2.24 -32.99
N THR A 308 -22.22 -2.13 -31.95
CA THR A 308 -23.16 -1.04 -31.73
C THR A 308 -22.43 0.26 -31.40
N LEU A 309 -21.46 0.22 -30.47
CA LEU A 309 -20.66 1.41 -30.12
C LEU A 309 -19.79 1.90 -31.29
N LYS A 310 -19.23 0.95 -32.06
CA LYS A 310 -18.45 1.24 -33.27
C LYS A 310 -19.30 1.90 -34.34
N LYS A 311 -20.54 1.46 -34.56
CA LYS A 311 -21.47 2.13 -35.49
C LYS A 311 -21.88 3.50 -34.97
N ALA A 312 -22.22 3.61 -33.68
CA ALA A 312 -22.67 4.85 -33.06
C ALA A 312 -21.63 5.97 -33.14
N THR A 313 -20.35 5.64 -33.12
CA THR A 313 -19.21 6.59 -33.16
C THR A 313 -18.55 6.71 -34.54
N ASN A 314 -19.16 6.15 -35.59
CA ASN A 314 -18.57 6.06 -36.92
C ASN A 314 -17.12 5.52 -36.91
N ASN A 315 -16.95 4.37 -36.25
CA ASN A 315 -15.67 3.70 -36.01
C ASN A 315 -14.71 4.49 -35.09
N PHE A 316 -15.23 5.08 -34.00
CA PHE A 316 -14.47 5.92 -33.07
C PHE A 316 -13.71 7.03 -33.79
N ASN A 317 -14.38 7.68 -34.75
CA ASN A 317 -13.78 8.76 -35.53
C ASN A 317 -13.34 9.90 -34.61
N GLU A 318 -12.22 10.56 -34.93
CA GLU A 318 -11.75 11.74 -34.21
C GLU A 318 -12.79 12.88 -34.22
N SER A 319 -13.63 12.98 -35.26
CA SER A 319 -14.73 13.96 -35.29
C SER A 319 -15.81 13.71 -34.21
N CYS A 320 -15.87 12.49 -33.68
CA CYS A 320 -16.77 12.10 -32.60
C CYS A 320 -16.10 12.25 -31.23
N LYS A 321 -14.83 12.60 -31.13
CA LYS A 321 -14.09 12.65 -29.87
C LYS A 321 -14.44 13.92 -29.09
N LEU A 322 -14.89 13.73 -27.86
CA LEU A 322 -15.25 14.82 -26.94
C LEU A 322 -14.06 15.28 -26.10
N GLY A 323 -13.10 14.41 -25.81
CA GLY A 323 -11.90 14.78 -25.04
C GLY A 323 -11.03 13.59 -24.62
N VAL A 324 -9.87 13.90 -24.06
CA VAL A 324 -8.87 12.93 -23.54
C VAL A 324 -8.45 13.33 -22.13
N GLY A 325 -8.47 12.39 -21.20
CA GLY A 325 -7.98 12.57 -19.82
C GLY A 325 -7.01 11.47 -19.40
N GLY A 326 -6.50 11.56 -18.17
CA GLY A 326 -5.51 10.59 -17.63
C GLY A 326 -6.00 9.13 -17.52
N TYR A 327 -7.29 8.87 -17.72
CA TYR A 327 -7.92 7.56 -17.55
C TYR A 327 -8.63 7.05 -18.82
N GLY A 328 -8.57 7.75 -19.95
CA GLY A 328 -9.31 7.35 -21.15
C GLY A 328 -9.64 8.47 -22.14
N GLU A 329 -10.22 8.07 -23.27
CA GLU A 329 -10.81 8.96 -24.28
C GLU A 329 -12.33 8.88 -24.21
N VAL A 330 -13.01 9.99 -24.50
CA VAL A 330 -14.48 10.03 -24.54
C VAL A 330 -14.95 10.39 -25.94
N PHE A 331 -15.92 9.66 -26.46
CA PHE A 331 -16.51 9.84 -27.78
C PHE A 331 -18.02 10.10 -27.66
N LYS A 332 -18.56 10.99 -28.49
CA LYS A 332 -19.99 11.11 -28.75
C LYS A 332 -20.41 10.00 -29.71
N GLY A 333 -21.53 9.35 -29.46
CA GLY A 333 -22.14 8.41 -30.38
C GLY A 333 -23.64 8.60 -30.48
N THR A 334 -24.23 8.15 -31.59
CA THR A 334 -25.68 8.13 -31.80
C THR A 334 -26.14 6.70 -32.01
N LEU A 335 -27.01 6.20 -31.12
CA LEU A 335 -27.59 4.87 -31.24
C LEU A 335 -28.60 4.80 -32.40
N SER A 336 -28.92 3.60 -32.85
CA SER A 336 -29.84 3.37 -33.98
C SER A 336 -31.27 3.87 -33.73
N ASP A 337 -31.65 4.08 -32.48
CA ASP A 337 -32.93 4.67 -32.07
C ASP A 337 -32.89 6.21 -31.97
N GLY A 338 -31.76 6.83 -32.33
CA GLY A 338 -31.56 8.29 -32.32
C GLY A 338 -31.06 8.87 -31.00
N ARG A 339 -30.87 8.06 -29.95
CA ARG A 339 -30.34 8.57 -28.66
C ARG A 339 -28.85 8.91 -28.77
N GLU A 340 -28.47 10.08 -28.28
CA GLU A 340 -27.06 10.48 -28.15
C GLU A 340 -26.45 9.96 -26.84
N ILE A 341 -25.25 9.39 -26.92
CA ILE A 341 -24.51 8.79 -25.81
C ILE A 341 -23.06 9.27 -25.78
N ALA A 342 -22.46 9.27 -24.59
CA ALA A 342 -21.04 9.51 -24.39
C ALA A 342 -20.34 8.20 -24.03
N ILE A 343 -19.36 7.79 -24.82
CA ILE A 343 -18.65 6.51 -24.70
C ILE A 343 -17.23 6.79 -24.23
N LYS A 344 -16.94 6.45 -22.99
CA LYS A 344 -15.59 6.53 -22.41
C LYS A 344 -14.85 5.22 -22.71
N ARG A 345 -13.83 5.29 -23.56
CA ARG A 345 -12.83 4.24 -23.79
C ARG A 345 -11.74 4.36 -22.73
N LEU A 346 -11.63 3.36 -21.86
CA LEU A 346 -10.64 3.38 -20.78
C LEU A 346 -9.25 3.02 -21.31
N HIS A 347 -8.24 3.81 -20.96
CA HIS A 347 -6.84 3.46 -21.21
C HIS A 347 -6.35 2.54 -20.08
N ILE A 348 -6.20 1.26 -20.36
CA ILE A 348 -5.75 0.28 -19.37
C ILE A 348 -4.25 0.07 -19.55
N THR A 349 -3.45 0.62 -18.64
CA THR A 349 -2.01 0.36 -18.55
C THR A 349 -1.73 -0.54 -17.35
N GLY A 350 -1.39 -1.81 -17.59
CA GLY A 350 -1.01 -2.78 -16.56
C GLY A 350 -1.78 -4.10 -16.62
N LYS A 351 -1.29 -5.12 -15.90
CA LYS A 351 -1.76 -6.51 -15.93
C LYS A 351 -3.07 -6.82 -15.16
N LYS A 352 -3.92 -5.85 -14.82
CA LYS A 352 -5.24 -6.13 -14.21
C LYS A 352 -6.37 -5.24 -14.75
N PRO A 353 -7.02 -5.62 -15.86
CA PRO A 353 -8.07 -4.82 -16.50
C PRO A 353 -9.42 -4.76 -15.76
N ARG A 354 -9.67 -5.56 -14.72
CA ARG A 354 -11.04 -5.76 -14.19
C ARG A 354 -11.37 -5.01 -12.91
N ASP A 355 -10.41 -4.78 -12.02
CA ASP A 355 -10.68 -4.27 -10.66
C ASP A 355 -10.97 -2.75 -10.65
N GLU A 356 -10.29 -1.96 -11.48
CA GLU A 356 -10.51 -0.51 -11.61
C GLU A 356 -11.86 -0.19 -12.28
N ILE A 357 -12.23 -1.00 -13.27
CA ILE A 357 -13.50 -0.91 -14.00
C ILE A 357 -14.67 -1.30 -13.10
N HIS A 358 -14.50 -2.35 -12.29
CA HIS A 358 -15.52 -2.75 -11.33
C HIS A 358 -15.77 -1.67 -10.28
N ASN A 359 -14.73 -0.96 -9.81
CA ASN A 359 -14.92 0.17 -8.89
C ASN A 359 -15.66 1.35 -9.54
N GLU A 360 -15.32 1.72 -10.79
CA GLU A 360 -16.00 2.83 -11.49
C GLU A 360 -17.46 2.48 -11.82
N ILE A 361 -17.75 1.23 -12.20
CA ILE A 361 -19.11 0.75 -12.47
C ILE A 361 -19.92 0.60 -11.17
N ASP A 362 -19.36 0.03 -10.10
CA ASP A 362 -20.08 -0.24 -8.85
C ASP A 362 -20.42 1.04 -8.08
N VAL A 363 -19.55 2.05 -8.11
CA VAL A 363 -19.80 3.34 -7.45
C VAL A 363 -20.83 4.18 -8.23
N ILE A 364 -20.71 4.26 -9.56
CA ILE A 364 -21.55 5.14 -10.38
C ILE A 364 -22.92 4.50 -10.68
N SER A 365 -23.01 3.17 -10.84
CA SER A 365 -24.28 2.47 -11.10
C SER A 365 -25.31 2.63 -9.98
N ARG A 366 -24.84 2.86 -8.75
CA ARG A 366 -25.68 3.06 -7.55
C ARG A 366 -26.12 4.52 -7.34
N CYS A 367 -25.63 5.46 -8.16
CA CYS A 367 -25.93 6.88 -8.04
C CYS A 367 -26.84 7.36 -9.18
N GLN A 368 -28.12 7.59 -8.90
CA GLN A 368 -29.03 8.29 -9.80
C GLN A 368 -29.40 9.64 -9.20
N HIS A 369 -28.84 10.72 -9.76
CA HIS A 369 -29.14 12.08 -9.33
C HIS A 369 -29.27 13.02 -10.53
N LYS A 370 -30.17 14.02 -10.45
CA LYS A 370 -30.43 15.00 -11.53
C LYS A 370 -29.20 15.77 -12.01
N ASN A 371 -28.14 15.80 -11.20
CA ASN A 371 -26.91 16.56 -11.45
C ASN A 371 -25.66 15.66 -11.63
N LEU A 372 -25.82 14.33 -11.63
CA LEU A 372 -24.75 13.38 -11.94
C LEU A 372 -25.05 12.73 -13.30
N VAL A 373 -24.02 12.61 -14.13
CA VAL A 373 -24.15 11.99 -15.46
C VAL A 373 -24.56 10.53 -15.30
N ARG A 374 -25.73 10.16 -15.83
CA ARG A 374 -26.25 8.81 -15.69
C ARG A 374 -25.41 7.81 -16.50
N LEU A 375 -25.01 6.74 -15.83
CA LEU A 375 -24.40 5.58 -16.45
C LEU A 375 -25.48 4.73 -17.15
N LEU A 376 -25.35 4.54 -18.47
CA LEU A 376 -26.29 3.78 -19.29
C LEU A 376 -25.91 2.31 -19.42
N GLY A 377 -24.61 1.99 -19.42
CA GLY A 377 -24.15 0.64 -19.64
C GLY A 377 -22.65 0.51 -19.87
N CYS A 378 -22.22 -0.69 -20.23
CA CYS A 378 -20.82 -1.01 -20.51
C CYS A 378 -20.67 -1.98 -21.68
N CYS A 379 -19.48 -2.00 -22.28
CA CYS A 379 -19.07 -2.96 -23.30
C CYS A 379 -17.64 -3.42 -23.03
N PHE A 380 -17.42 -4.73 -22.96
CA PHE A 380 -16.09 -5.32 -22.75
C PHE A 380 -15.64 -6.09 -23.98
N THR A 381 -14.40 -5.87 -24.41
CA THR A 381 -13.72 -6.65 -25.46
C THR A 381 -12.36 -7.12 -24.96
N ASN A 382 -11.71 -8.06 -25.67
CA ASN A 382 -10.39 -8.57 -25.27
C ASN A 382 -9.26 -7.52 -25.28
N MET A 383 -9.47 -6.34 -25.88
CA MET A 383 -8.45 -5.29 -26.00
C MET A 383 -8.90 -3.93 -25.46
N ASN A 384 -10.21 -3.69 -25.27
CA ASN A 384 -10.75 -2.40 -24.85
C ASN A 384 -11.96 -2.58 -23.94
N SER A 385 -12.09 -1.71 -22.95
CA SER A 385 -13.27 -1.60 -22.09
C SER A 385 -13.92 -0.23 -22.25
N PHE A 386 -15.25 -0.24 -22.39
CA PHE A 386 -16.04 0.96 -22.64
C PHE A 386 -17.10 1.13 -21.57
N ILE A 387 -17.24 2.36 -21.09
CA ILE A 387 -18.32 2.79 -20.21
C ILE A 387 -19.19 3.78 -21.00
N VAL A 388 -20.50 3.57 -20.99
CA VAL A 388 -21.46 4.34 -21.79
C VAL A 388 -22.32 5.20 -20.85
N TYR A 389 -22.23 6.50 -21.02
CA TYR A 389 -22.98 7.52 -20.29
C TYR A 389 -24.03 8.16 -21.19
N GLU A 390 -24.99 8.85 -20.60
CA GLU A 390 -25.81 9.79 -21.36
C GLU A 390 -24.94 10.95 -21.86
N PHE A 391 -25.22 11.42 -23.09
CA PHE A 391 -24.51 12.56 -23.64
C PHE A 391 -25.10 13.87 -23.08
N LEU A 392 -24.22 14.75 -22.57
CA LEU A 392 -24.59 16.07 -22.12
C LEU A 392 -24.07 17.13 -23.10
N ALA A 393 -25.00 17.85 -23.74
CA ALA A 393 -24.68 18.75 -24.86
C ALA A 393 -24.01 20.08 -24.45
N ASN A 394 -24.08 20.47 -23.16
CA ASN A 394 -23.73 21.81 -22.69
C ASN A 394 -22.23 22.07 -22.46
N THR A 395 -21.36 21.20 -22.96
CA THR A 395 -19.89 21.21 -22.77
C THR A 395 -19.47 21.38 -21.29
N SER A 396 -18.18 21.53 -21.00
CA SER A 396 -17.66 21.66 -19.64
C SER A 396 -17.62 23.12 -19.19
N LEU A 397 -17.81 23.36 -17.88
CA LEU A 397 -17.90 24.70 -17.31
C LEU A 397 -16.64 25.56 -17.60
N ASP A 398 -15.46 24.96 -17.73
CA ASP A 398 -14.22 25.66 -18.09
C ASP A 398 -14.31 26.32 -19.48
N GLN A 399 -14.98 25.69 -20.44
CA GLN A 399 -15.17 26.25 -21.78
C GLN A 399 -16.12 27.45 -21.77
N VAL A 400 -16.96 27.58 -20.75
CA VAL A 400 -17.84 28.74 -20.54
C VAL A 400 -17.07 29.82 -19.78
N LEU A 401 -16.42 29.45 -18.67
CA LEU A 401 -15.67 30.35 -17.78
C LEU A 401 -14.47 31.04 -18.43
N PHE A 402 -13.81 30.38 -19.38
CA PHE A 402 -12.62 30.90 -20.04
C PHE A 402 -12.86 31.33 -21.49
N ASN A 403 -14.13 31.34 -21.93
CA ASN A 403 -14.53 31.95 -23.19
C ASN A 403 -14.91 33.43 -22.94
N PRO A 404 -14.23 34.41 -23.57
CA PRO A 404 -14.44 35.84 -23.30
C PRO A 404 -15.87 36.33 -23.52
N GLU A 405 -16.65 35.68 -24.38
CA GLU A 405 -18.03 36.04 -24.66
C GLU A 405 -19.00 35.29 -23.74
N LYS A 406 -18.83 33.97 -23.60
CA LYS A 406 -19.74 33.14 -22.79
C LYS A 406 -19.57 33.32 -21.27
N LYS A 407 -18.38 33.74 -20.81
CA LYS A 407 -18.09 34.00 -19.40
C LYS A 407 -19.00 35.07 -18.80
N LYS A 408 -19.43 36.03 -19.62
CA LYS A 408 -20.39 37.09 -19.25
C LYS A 408 -21.77 36.53 -18.91
N GLU A 409 -22.10 35.32 -19.36
CA GLU A 409 -23.34 34.64 -19.03
C GLU A 409 -23.32 34.01 -17.63
N LEU A 410 -22.16 33.92 -16.96
CA LEU A 410 -21.96 33.36 -15.62
C LEU A 410 -21.73 34.47 -14.58
N ASP A 411 -22.76 35.27 -14.33
CA ASP A 411 -22.79 36.23 -13.21
C ASP A 411 -22.63 35.51 -11.85
N TRP A 412 -22.38 36.29 -10.80
CA TRP A 412 -22.20 35.74 -9.45
C TRP A 412 -23.41 34.93 -8.98
N LYS A 413 -24.64 35.37 -9.30
CA LYS A 413 -25.88 34.67 -8.92
C LYS A 413 -25.95 33.26 -9.51
N LYS A 414 -25.60 33.11 -10.78
CA LYS A 414 -25.52 31.79 -11.46
C LYS A 414 -24.38 30.95 -10.91
N ARG A 415 -23.19 31.53 -10.67
CA ARG A 415 -22.06 30.80 -10.06
C ARG A 415 -22.39 30.29 -8.65
N ARG A 416 -23.03 31.12 -7.82
CA ARG A 416 -23.52 30.72 -6.49
C ARG A 416 -24.54 29.59 -6.58
N THR A 417 -25.46 29.66 -7.55
CA THR A 417 -26.44 28.59 -7.79
C THR A 417 -25.75 27.27 -8.17
N ILE A 418 -24.71 27.32 -9.00
CA ILE A 418 -23.88 26.14 -9.35
C ILE A 418 -23.17 25.58 -8.11
N ILE A 419 -22.59 26.45 -7.26
CA ILE A 419 -21.89 26.05 -6.03
C ILE A 419 -22.85 25.36 -5.05
N LEU A 420 -24.03 25.96 -4.84
CA LEU A 420 -25.07 25.40 -3.98
C LEU A 420 -25.59 24.07 -4.53
N GLY A 421 -25.94 24.00 -5.81
CA GLY A 421 -26.39 22.76 -6.44
C GLY A 421 -25.36 21.63 -6.31
N THR A 422 -24.07 21.95 -6.52
CA THR A 422 -22.98 20.98 -6.34
C THR A 422 -22.89 20.52 -4.88
N ALA A 423 -23.00 21.44 -3.91
CA ALA A 423 -22.95 21.09 -2.50
C ALA A 423 -24.15 20.24 -2.04
N GLU A 424 -25.34 20.56 -2.54
CA GLU A 424 -26.58 19.79 -2.34
C GLU A 424 -26.45 18.36 -2.88
N ASP A 425 -25.86 18.19 -4.07
CA ASP A 425 -25.64 16.87 -4.68
C ASP A 425 -24.77 15.96 -3.81
N PHE A 426 -23.63 16.47 -3.35
CA PHE A 426 -22.72 15.73 -2.48
C PHE A 426 -23.31 15.49 -1.08
N GLY A 427 -24.21 16.36 -0.61
CA GLY A 427 -24.95 16.20 0.64
C GLY A 427 -26.06 15.14 0.57
N LEU A 428 -26.79 15.09 -0.54
CA LEU A 428 -27.91 14.17 -0.79
C LEU A 428 -27.47 12.78 -1.28
N ALA A 429 -26.29 12.66 -1.90
CA ALA A 429 -25.68 11.35 -2.23
C ALA A 429 -25.44 10.46 -0.99
N LYS A 430 -25.50 11.04 0.22
CA LYS A 430 -25.45 10.30 1.50
C LYS A 430 -26.81 9.91 2.08
N PHE A 431 -27.93 10.39 1.51
CA PHE A 431 -29.28 10.14 2.00
C PHE A 431 -30.20 9.64 0.89
N TYR A 432 -30.22 8.34 0.63
CA TYR A 432 -31.43 7.66 0.14
C TYR A 432 -31.51 6.24 0.73
N PRO A 433 -32.51 5.99 1.61
CA PRO A 433 -33.19 4.70 1.73
C PRO A 433 -34.24 4.56 0.60
N GLU A 434 -34.59 3.32 0.27
CA GLU A 434 -35.49 2.93 -0.82
C GLU A 434 -36.91 3.56 -0.77
N GLY A 435 -37.47 3.88 -1.95
CA GLY A 435 -38.92 4.09 -2.16
C GLY A 435 -39.28 5.28 -3.06
N GLY A 436 -39.73 5.03 -4.30
CA GLY A 436 -39.95 6.06 -5.33
C GLY A 436 -41.35 6.69 -5.44
N LYS A 437 -41.45 7.80 -6.21
CA LYS A 437 -42.42 8.10 -7.29
C LYS A 437 -42.45 9.61 -7.69
N ASP A 438 -42.27 9.84 -8.99
CA ASP A 438 -42.75 10.89 -9.94
C ASP A 438 -42.76 12.42 -9.67
N ILE A 439 -42.53 13.13 -10.81
CA ILE A 439 -42.94 14.51 -11.27
C ILE A 439 -41.99 15.71 -10.98
N PRO A 440 -41.84 16.76 -11.85
CA PRO A 440 -41.42 16.84 -13.26
C PRO A 440 -40.20 17.79 -13.52
N ALA A 441 -39.60 17.74 -14.72
CA ALA A 441 -38.69 18.77 -15.28
C ALA A 441 -39.49 20.01 -15.79
N PRO A 442 -38.95 21.24 -15.98
CA PRO A 442 -37.64 21.59 -16.59
C PRO A 442 -36.84 22.75 -15.93
N SER A 443 -35.50 22.78 -15.93
CA SER A 443 -34.63 23.40 -16.98
C SER A 443 -33.18 23.59 -16.43
N PRO A 444 -32.19 23.97 -17.27
CA PRO A 444 -31.04 23.16 -17.71
C PRO A 444 -29.88 22.99 -16.70
N SER A 445 -29.11 21.93 -16.93
CA SER A 445 -27.99 21.43 -16.14
C SER A 445 -26.72 22.30 -16.15
N PRO A 446 -25.90 22.17 -15.10
CA PRO A 446 -24.45 22.28 -15.21
C PRO A 446 -23.78 20.98 -14.73
N SER A 447 -23.24 20.23 -15.69
CA SER A 447 -22.31 19.13 -15.46
C SER A 447 -20.86 19.61 -15.36
N SER A 448 -20.06 18.89 -14.56
CA SER A 448 -18.59 18.94 -14.41
C SER A 448 -18.08 19.82 -13.26
N ILE A 449 -17.56 19.13 -12.24
CA ILE A 449 -16.92 19.67 -11.03
C ILE A 449 -15.62 20.42 -11.35
N ALA A 450 -15.41 21.50 -10.58
CA ALA A 450 -14.21 22.34 -10.40
C ALA A 450 -13.99 23.50 -11.40
N GLY A 451 -14.15 24.74 -10.90
CA GLY A 451 -13.61 25.93 -11.55
C GLY A 451 -14.29 27.28 -11.28
N THR A 452 -14.94 27.56 -10.14
CA THR A 452 -15.68 28.84 -9.98
C THR A 452 -14.82 30.10 -9.86
N LEU A 453 -13.49 29.96 -9.89
CA LEU A 453 -12.51 31.07 -9.84
C LEU A 453 -11.97 31.36 -11.25
N GLY A 454 -11.93 32.64 -11.62
CA GLY A 454 -11.63 33.13 -12.97
C GLY A 454 -10.17 32.97 -13.44
N PHE A 455 -9.48 31.89 -13.10
CA PHE A 455 -8.13 31.58 -13.60
C PHE A 455 -8.09 30.24 -14.34
N ARG A 456 -7.64 30.28 -15.61
CA ARG A 456 -7.58 29.12 -16.50
C ARG A 456 -6.48 28.17 -16.03
N ASN A 457 -6.84 27.16 -15.25
CA ASN A 457 -5.88 26.15 -14.79
C ASN A 457 -5.82 24.95 -15.74
N ASN A 458 -5.32 25.19 -16.96
CA ASN A 458 -4.97 24.12 -17.91
C ASN A 458 -3.44 24.03 -18.01
N LYS A 459 -2.84 23.30 -17.05
CA LYS A 459 -1.40 22.98 -16.90
C LYS A 459 -0.46 24.17 -16.72
N PHE A 460 0.42 24.02 -15.72
CA PHE A 460 1.79 24.56 -15.62
C PHE A 460 2.11 25.62 -16.69
N ARG A 461 1.74 26.87 -16.39
CA ARG A 461 2.32 28.01 -17.10
C ARG A 461 3.81 28.03 -16.78
N SER A 462 4.58 28.11 -17.84
CA SER A 462 5.99 28.46 -17.86
C SER A 462 6.26 29.74 -17.06
N ASP A 463 6.90 29.55 -15.91
CA ASP A 463 7.82 30.43 -15.18
C ASP A 463 7.70 30.01 -13.71
N ASN A 464 8.77 29.44 -13.16
CA ASN A 464 8.98 29.15 -11.74
C ASN A 464 7.74 29.12 -10.81
N SER A 465 7.26 27.92 -10.45
CA SER A 465 6.88 27.52 -9.06
C SER A 465 5.82 26.40 -9.03
N LEU A 466 5.88 25.57 -7.98
CA LEU A 466 4.95 24.50 -7.59
C LEU A 466 3.54 25.01 -7.19
N GLU A 467 3.06 26.11 -7.76
CA GLU A 467 1.93 26.85 -7.19
C GLU A 467 0.57 26.45 -7.82
N THR A 468 -0.33 25.89 -7.01
CA THR A 468 -1.69 25.53 -7.43
C THR A 468 -2.70 26.66 -7.19
N LEU A 469 -3.88 26.61 -7.82
CA LEU A 469 -4.96 27.58 -7.54
C LEU A 469 -5.34 27.63 -6.05
N VAL A 470 -5.36 26.48 -5.37
CA VAL A 470 -5.62 26.41 -3.91
C VAL A 470 -4.52 27.13 -3.14
N THR A 471 -3.27 27.00 -3.59
CA THR A 471 -2.10 27.70 -3.03
C THR A 471 -2.22 29.21 -3.20
N GLN A 472 -2.65 29.70 -4.37
CA GLN A 472 -2.86 31.13 -4.63
C GLN A 472 -3.99 31.71 -3.78
N VAL A 473 -5.14 31.00 -3.70
CA VAL A 473 -6.27 31.41 -2.85
C VAL A 473 -5.86 31.45 -1.38
N TRP A 474 -5.05 30.48 -0.92
CA TRP A 474 -4.50 30.51 0.45
C TRP A 474 -3.60 31.72 0.70
N LYS A 475 -2.67 32.06 -0.21
CA LYS A 475 -1.80 33.24 -0.05
C LYS A 475 -2.61 34.54 0.01
N CYS A 476 -3.61 34.68 -0.85
CA CYS A 476 -4.53 35.81 -0.81
C CYS A 476 -5.37 35.84 0.48
N PHE A 477 -5.78 34.67 1.01
CA PHE A 477 -6.49 34.58 2.29
C PHE A 477 -5.60 34.99 3.47
N ALA A 478 -4.37 34.46 3.53
CA ALA A 478 -3.41 34.76 4.58
C ALA A 478 -2.92 36.22 4.57
N SER A 479 -2.97 36.89 3.41
CA SER A 479 -2.54 38.28 3.23
C SER A 479 -3.68 39.30 3.18
N ASP A 480 -4.92 38.88 3.49
CA ASP A 480 -6.16 39.69 3.36
C ASP A 480 -6.38 40.35 1.98
N LYS A 481 -5.91 39.67 0.92
CA LYS A 481 -5.97 40.10 -0.49
C LYS A 481 -6.94 39.27 -1.33
N MET A 482 -7.95 38.68 -0.69
CA MET A 482 -8.93 37.80 -1.37
C MET A 482 -9.71 38.47 -2.50
N GLU A 483 -9.81 39.80 -2.50
CA GLU A 483 -10.43 40.54 -3.61
C GLU A 483 -9.70 40.39 -4.93
N GLU A 484 -8.38 40.16 -4.90
CA GLU A 484 -7.56 39.99 -6.10
C GLU A 484 -7.91 38.70 -6.87
N MET A 485 -8.52 37.73 -6.18
CA MET A 485 -8.99 36.46 -6.77
C MET A 485 -10.40 36.54 -7.34
N ILE A 486 -11.10 37.67 -7.15
CA ILE A 486 -12.44 37.88 -7.71
C ILE A 486 -12.31 38.21 -9.19
N ASP A 487 -13.06 37.46 -9.98
CA ASP A 487 -13.11 37.62 -11.43
C ASP A 487 -13.71 38.98 -11.81
N LYS A 488 -12.91 39.81 -12.49
CA LYS A 488 -13.25 41.20 -12.83
C LYS A 488 -14.48 41.33 -13.73
N ASP A 489 -14.82 40.26 -14.45
CA ASP A 489 -15.96 40.24 -15.37
C ASP A 489 -17.29 39.83 -14.68
N MET A 490 -17.31 39.61 -13.35
CA MET A 490 -18.54 39.25 -12.61
C MET A 490 -19.56 40.39 -12.45
N GLY A 491 -19.26 41.61 -12.94
CA GLY A 491 -20.13 42.78 -12.87
C GLY A 491 -20.03 43.56 -11.56
N GLU A 492 -20.26 44.88 -11.61
CA GLU A 492 -20.11 45.79 -10.46
C GLU A 492 -21.10 45.54 -9.30
N GLU A 493 -22.24 44.87 -9.57
CA GLU A 493 -23.26 44.52 -8.57
C GLU A 493 -22.91 43.28 -7.72
N THR A 494 -21.72 42.69 -7.89
CA THR A 494 -21.30 41.49 -7.14
C THR A 494 -20.99 41.81 -5.68
N ASP A 495 -21.67 41.13 -4.74
CA ASP A 495 -21.32 41.19 -3.32
C ASP A 495 -19.98 40.48 -3.05
N LYS A 496 -18.89 41.27 -3.05
CA LYS A 496 -17.54 40.79 -2.77
C LYS A 496 -17.41 40.08 -1.42
N ARG A 497 -18.23 40.42 -0.41
CA ARG A 497 -18.19 39.75 0.90
C ARG A 497 -18.68 38.32 0.78
N GLU A 498 -19.74 38.11 0.01
CA GLU A 498 -20.29 36.78 -0.25
C GLU A 498 -19.30 35.91 -1.03
N VAL A 499 -18.61 36.48 -2.04
CA VAL A 499 -17.58 35.76 -2.81
C VAL A 499 -16.42 35.32 -1.91
N LYS A 500 -15.89 36.23 -1.06
CA LYS A 500 -14.82 35.91 -0.10
C LYS A 500 -15.24 34.81 0.88
N ARG A 501 -16.47 34.88 1.39
CA ARG A 501 -17.05 33.88 2.29
C ARG A 501 -17.06 32.49 1.65
N VAL A 502 -17.49 32.40 0.39
CA VAL A 502 -17.52 31.12 -0.35
C VAL A 502 -16.11 30.58 -0.62
N MET A 503 -15.13 31.45 -0.90
CA MET A 503 -13.73 31.03 -1.05
C MET A 503 -13.16 30.46 0.26
N GLN A 504 -13.48 31.06 1.41
CA GLN A 504 -13.09 30.54 2.72
C GLN A 504 -13.73 29.17 3.00
N ILE A 505 -15.00 28.97 2.66
CA ILE A 505 -15.66 27.66 2.74
C ILE A 505 -14.92 26.63 1.87
N GLY A 506 -14.50 27.03 0.67
CA GLY A 506 -13.66 26.20 -0.21
C GLY A 506 -12.35 25.74 0.46
N LEU A 507 -11.65 26.64 1.15
CA LEU A 507 -10.42 26.32 1.89
C LEU A 507 -10.67 25.37 3.08
N LEU A 508 -11.84 25.47 3.73
CA LEU A 508 -12.24 24.53 4.79
C LEU A 508 -12.52 23.13 4.24
N CYS A 509 -13.04 23.01 3.01
CA CYS A 509 -13.27 21.72 2.36
C CYS A 509 -11.96 21.01 1.94
N THR A 510 -10.85 21.75 1.76
CA THR A 510 -9.57 21.21 1.29
C THR A 510 -8.56 20.90 2.40
N GLN A 511 -8.96 20.97 3.67
CA GLN A 511 -8.08 20.69 4.83
C GLN A 511 -7.53 19.26 4.80
N GLU A 512 -6.30 19.02 5.26
CA GLU A 512 -5.70 17.67 5.23
C GLU A 512 -6.42 16.69 6.17
N SER A 513 -6.68 17.13 7.40
CA SER A 513 -7.39 16.34 8.41
C SER A 513 -8.89 16.23 8.08
N PRO A 514 -9.45 15.00 8.01
CA PRO A 514 -10.89 14.81 7.81
C PRO A 514 -11.76 15.48 8.89
N GLN A 515 -11.24 15.64 10.11
CA GLN A 515 -11.95 16.25 11.24
C GLN A 515 -12.09 17.77 11.10
N LEU A 516 -11.20 18.42 10.34
CA LEU A 516 -11.23 19.85 10.08
C LEU A 516 -12.09 20.22 8.86
N ARG A 517 -12.55 19.23 8.08
CA ARG A 517 -13.44 19.45 6.94
C ARG A 517 -14.90 19.52 7.41
N PRO A 518 -15.67 20.53 6.99
CA PRO A 518 -17.11 20.54 7.25
C PRO A 518 -17.80 19.39 6.51
N THR A 519 -18.86 18.84 7.11
CA THR A 519 -19.74 17.91 6.40
C THR A 519 -20.46 18.64 5.26
N MET A 520 -20.86 17.94 4.19
CA MET A 520 -21.55 18.58 3.07
C MET A 520 -22.85 19.27 3.48
N SER A 521 -23.60 18.69 4.43
CA SER A 521 -24.76 19.35 5.03
C SER A 521 -24.39 20.67 5.72
N LYS A 522 -23.23 20.72 6.38
CA LYS A 522 -22.73 21.96 7.00
C LYS A 522 -22.25 22.97 5.96
N VAL A 523 -21.65 22.51 4.85
CA VAL A 523 -21.28 23.37 3.71
C VAL A 523 -22.51 24.03 3.09
N ILE A 524 -23.59 23.28 2.84
CA ILE A 524 -24.86 23.82 2.34
C ILE A 524 -25.38 24.92 3.26
N GLN A 525 -25.38 24.68 4.58
CA GLN A 525 -25.77 25.69 5.56
C GLN A 525 -24.86 26.94 5.51
N MET A 526 -23.54 26.75 5.45
CA MET A 526 -22.54 27.83 5.42
C MET A 526 -22.65 28.71 4.16
N VAL A 527 -22.98 28.11 3.01
CA VAL A 527 -23.18 28.84 1.73
C VAL A 527 -24.57 29.49 1.67
N SER A 528 -25.59 28.84 2.26
CA SER A 528 -26.99 29.32 2.21
C SER A 528 -27.29 30.42 3.23
N SER A 529 -26.61 30.46 4.37
CA SER A 529 -26.81 31.43 5.44
C SER A 529 -25.56 32.27 5.69
N THR A 530 -25.74 33.59 5.74
CA THR A 530 -24.70 34.58 6.07
C THR A 530 -24.43 34.68 7.57
N ASP A 531 -25.33 34.18 8.42
CA ASP A 531 -25.29 34.36 9.88
C ASP A 531 -24.38 33.34 10.58
N ILE A 532 -23.93 32.30 9.87
CA ILE A 532 -23.02 31.30 10.40
C ILE A 532 -21.59 31.85 10.40
N VAL A 533 -20.95 31.92 11.56
CA VAL A 533 -19.53 32.26 11.66
C VAL A 533 -18.69 31.11 11.08
N LEU A 534 -17.81 31.42 10.13
CA LEU A 534 -16.93 30.42 9.51
C LEU A 534 -15.65 30.23 10.34
N PRO A 535 -15.21 28.98 10.57
CA PRO A 535 -13.91 28.73 11.17
C PRO A 535 -12.77 29.19 10.24
N THR A 536 -11.63 29.54 10.82
CA THR A 536 -10.43 29.90 10.05
C THR A 536 -9.77 28.62 9.51
N PRO A 537 -9.59 28.47 8.18
CA PRO A 537 -8.89 27.32 7.60
C PRO A 537 -7.40 27.32 8.00
N THR A 538 -6.80 26.14 8.12
CA THR A 538 -5.34 25.98 8.32
C THR A 538 -4.60 25.86 6.99
N LYS A 539 -3.28 26.08 7.01
CA LYS A 539 -2.42 26.08 5.81
C LYS A 539 -2.51 24.72 5.08
N PRO A 540 -2.83 24.70 3.78
CA PRO A 540 -2.80 23.47 3.00
C PRO A 540 -1.39 22.85 2.97
N PRO A 541 -1.25 21.52 3.07
CA PRO A 541 0.04 20.84 3.29
C PRO A 541 1.04 20.91 2.12
N PHE A 542 0.67 21.52 1.00
CA PHE A 542 1.47 21.59 -0.24
C PHE A 542 2.30 22.87 -0.40
N LEU A 543 2.53 23.61 0.68
CA LEU A 543 3.30 24.86 0.68
C LEU A 543 4.69 24.65 1.30
N HIS A 544 5.74 24.60 0.45
CA HIS A 544 7.12 24.77 0.87
C HIS A 544 7.37 26.22 1.28
N ASP A 545 7.83 26.47 2.50
CA ASP A 545 8.31 27.79 2.94
C ASP A 545 9.79 27.95 2.60
N SER A 546 10.08 28.67 1.52
CA SER A 546 11.38 29.32 1.32
C SER A 546 11.26 30.41 0.26
N MET A 547 11.63 31.63 0.63
CA MET A 547 11.91 32.85 -0.17
C MET A 547 11.01 34.05 0.16
N GLU A 548 11.41 34.82 1.17
CA GLU A 548 11.23 36.27 1.14
C GLU A 548 12.55 36.92 0.71
N PHE A 549 12.55 37.46 -0.52
CA PHE A 549 13.54 38.45 -0.95
C PHE A 549 12.94 39.83 -0.75
N GLY A 550 13.53 40.60 0.15
CA GLY A 550 13.26 42.03 0.28
C GLY A 550 13.82 42.81 -0.92
N ASN A 551 13.11 43.89 -1.27
CA ASN A 551 13.74 45.09 -1.82
C ASN A 551 12.87 46.31 -1.46
N GLY A 552 13.52 47.36 -0.95
CA GLY A 552 12.89 48.39 -0.11
C GLY A 552 12.79 49.81 -0.67
N ASN A 553 12.99 50.75 0.26
CA ASN A 553 12.89 52.23 0.26
C ASN A 553 11.49 52.80 0.53
N GLY A 554 11.28 53.72 1.49
CA GLY A 554 12.20 54.42 2.39
C GLY A 554 11.49 55.40 3.34
N TYR A 555 12.31 56.12 4.11
CA TYR A 555 12.07 57.33 4.94
C TYR A 555 11.98 57.20 6.49
N SER A 556 13.18 57.33 7.09
CA SER A 556 13.66 58.38 8.03
C SER A 556 13.27 58.44 9.53
N ASN A 557 14.34 58.70 10.31
CA ASN A 557 14.50 59.22 11.68
C ASN A 557 14.16 58.26 12.84
N GLY A 558 14.97 58.08 13.89
CA GLY A 558 16.25 58.67 14.32
C GLY A 558 16.50 58.29 15.80
N ASN A 559 17.76 58.34 16.23
CA ASN A 559 18.28 58.35 17.61
C ASN A 559 18.07 57.09 18.49
N SER A 560 19.11 56.28 18.71
CA SER A 560 20.12 56.39 19.79
C SER A 560 19.55 56.19 21.20
N TYR A 561 20.02 55.17 21.94
CA TYR A 561 20.72 55.30 23.22
C TYR A 561 21.10 53.90 23.77
N SER A 562 22.25 53.92 24.43
CA SER A 562 23.08 52.86 24.96
C SER A 562 22.76 52.50 26.42
N ASN A 563 23.50 51.49 26.91
CA ASN A 563 23.71 51.00 28.29
C ASN A 563 22.76 49.89 28.75
N GLY A 564 23.23 48.81 29.38
CA GLY A 564 24.57 48.49 29.90
C GLY A 564 24.46 47.84 31.28
N ASN A 565 25.36 46.87 31.51
CA ASN A 565 25.82 46.34 32.82
C ASN A 565 24.85 45.47 33.65
N SER A 566 25.12 44.21 34.00
CA SER A 566 26.30 43.48 34.54
C SER A 566 26.19 43.20 36.05
N TYR A 567 27.06 42.29 36.53
CA TYR A 567 27.35 41.87 37.92
C TYR A 567 26.61 40.62 38.45
N THR A 568 27.18 39.70 39.24
CA THR A 568 28.47 38.97 39.38
C THR A 568 28.41 38.23 40.74
N ASN A 569 29.31 37.24 40.91
CA ASN A 569 29.77 36.55 42.14
C ASN A 569 28.99 35.29 42.57
N GLY A 570 29.63 34.18 42.99
CA GLY A 570 31.05 33.89 43.22
C GLY A 570 31.27 32.94 44.42
N ASN A 571 32.37 32.17 44.36
CA ASN A 571 33.06 31.34 45.41
C ASN A 571 32.54 29.90 45.64
N GLY A 572 33.36 28.84 45.81
CA GLY A 572 34.83 28.68 45.78
C GLY A 572 35.32 27.45 46.62
N TYR A 573 36.42 26.80 46.17
CA TYR A 573 37.41 25.93 46.90
C TYR A 573 37.06 24.44 47.21
N THR A 574 37.92 23.39 47.17
CA THR A 574 39.30 23.09 46.71
C THR A 574 39.61 21.57 46.79
N ASN A 575 40.37 21.06 45.80
CA ASN A 575 41.33 19.93 45.68
C ASN A 575 41.51 18.80 46.73
N GLY A 576 41.62 17.57 46.18
CA GLY A 576 42.46 16.45 46.65
C GLY A 576 42.88 15.57 45.47
N ASN A 577 44.19 15.42 45.25
CA ASN A 577 44.83 14.88 44.03
C ASN A 577 45.24 13.40 44.23
N GLY A 578 45.07 12.56 43.20
CA GLY A 578 45.51 11.15 43.18
C GLY A 578 45.62 10.63 41.74
N ASN A 579 46.87 10.44 41.30
CA ASN A 579 47.29 10.27 39.91
C ASN A 579 47.20 8.80 39.45
N GLY A 580 46.72 8.54 38.23
CA GLY A 580 46.67 7.21 37.62
C GLY A 580 46.26 7.27 36.14
N ASN A 581 47.26 7.39 35.26
CA ASN A 581 47.12 7.53 33.80
C ASN A 581 46.47 6.31 33.12
N GLY A 582 45.42 6.54 32.33
CA GLY A 582 44.87 5.63 31.33
C GLY A 582 44.13 6.44 30.27
N ASN A 583 44.68 6.49 29.06
CA ASN A 583 44.22 7.30 27.92
C ASN A 583 42.71 7.21 27.64
N GLY A 584 42.01 8.33 27.81
CA GLY A 584 40.69 8.59 27.23
C GLY A 584 40.76 9.83 26.34
N ASN A 585 40.54 9.68 25.04
CA ASN A 585 40.29 10.81 24.14
C ASN A 585 38.86 11.30 24.36
N GLY A 586 38.67 12.19 25.35
CA GLY A 586 37.46 12.98 25.49
C GLY A 586 37.51 14.18 24.56
N TYR A 587 36.49 14.34 23.71
CA TYR A 587 36.28 15.55 22.91
C TYR A 587 35.63 16.62 23.79
N THR A 588 36.44 17.50 24.38
CA THR A 588 35.97 18.75 24.96
C THR A 588 36.19 19.90 23.98
N ASN A 589 35.11 20.64 23.68
CA ASN A 589 35.13 21.89 22.92
C ASN A 589 35.99 22.94 23.64
N GLY A 590 37.13 23.29 23.05
CA GLY A 590 37.98 24.39 23.49
C GLY A 590 37.65 25.68 22.74
N ASN A 591 37.18 26.69 23.46
CA ASN A 591 37.20 28.09 23.03
C ASN A 591 38.67 28.54 22.85
N GLY A 592 39.09 28.81 21.61
CA GLY A 592 40.42 29.30 21.28
C GLY A 592 40.47 30.82 21.20
N ASN A 593 41.12 31.43 22.19
CA ASN A 593 41.51 32.84 22.20
C ASN A 593 42.58 33.09 21.10
N VAL A 594 42.44 34.20 20.37
CA VAL A 594 43.31 34.57 19.23
C VAL A 594 44.67 35.02 19.75
N ASN A 595 45.74 34.36 19.31
CA ASN A 595 47.08 34.94 19.29
C ASN A 595 47.66 34.81 17.88
N GLY A 596 48.16 35.95 17.38
CA GLY A 596 48.60 36.15 16.02
C GLY A 596 49.79 35.27 15.63
N ASN A 597 49.57 34.42 14.64
CA ASN A 597 50.40 34.33 13.45
C ASN A 597 49.68 33.45 12.43
N GLY A 598 49.52 33.98 11.21
CA GLY A 598 48.70 33.40 10.16
C GLY A 598 49.10 31.98 9.79
N LYS A 599 48.21 31.02 10.09
CA LYS A 599 47.92 29.81 9.33
C LYS A 599 46.56 29.29 9.80
N VAL A 600 45.51 29.64 9.08
CA VAL A 600 44.18 29.06 9.27
C VAL A 600 44.25 27.63 8.77
N ASN A 601 44.50 26.68 9.66
CA ASN A 601 44.21 25.28 9.38
C ASN A 601 42.69 25.17 9.29
N GLY A 602 42.17 24.91 8.09
CA GLY A 602 40.75 24.71 7.86
C GLY A 602 40.22 23.61 8.79
N ALA A 603 39.39 23.99 9.76
CA ALA A 603 38.67 23.04 10.58
C ALA A 603 37.81 22.19 9.65
N LYS A 604 38.18 20.91 9.55
CA LYS A 604 37.45 19.92 8.76
C LYS A 604 36.05 19.83 9.35
N VAL A 605 35.03 20.31 8.65
CA VAL A 605 33.63 20.10 9.02
C VAL A 605 33.43 18.58 9.11
N ILE A 606 33.36 18.04 10.32
CA ILE A 606 33.14 16.61 10.53
C ILE A 606 31.70 16.35 10.13
N LYS A 607 31.51 15.73 8.96
CA LYS A 607 30.19 15.33 8.48
C LYS A 607 29.61 14.30 9.44
N MET A 608 28.48 14.63 10.07
CA MET A 608 27.76 13.73 10.97
C MET A 608 27.38 12.45 10.24
N LYS A 609 27.68 11.30 10.85
CA LYS A 609 27.25 9.97 10.39
C LYS A 609 26.20 9.44 11.37
N PRO A 610 24.92 9.35 10.98
CA PRO A 610 23.86 8.94 11.91
C PRO A 610 24.02 7.54 12.52
N MET A 611 24.77 6.64 11.85
CA MET A 611 25.09 5.29 12.33
C MET A 611 26.61 5.08 12.38
N ASP A 612 27.29 5.90 13.18
CA ASP A 612 28.69 5.69 13.53
C ASP A 612 28.81 4.63 14.63
N SER A 613 29.71 3.66 14.48
CA SER A 613 29.78 2.50 15.38
C SER A 613 30.30 2.84 16.77
N GLU A 614 31.23 3.79 16.89
CA GLU A 614 31.76 4.20 18.18
C GLU A 614 30.78 5.12 18.90
N LEU A 615 30.12 6.02 18.17
CA LEU A 615 29.02 6.82 18.72
C LEU A 615 27.87 5.93 19.22
N LEU A 616 27.47 4.92 18.43
CA LEU A 616 26.45 3.94 18.85
C LEU A 616 26.87 3.17 20.11
N ARG A 617 28.15 2.79 20.21
CA ARG A 617 28.68 2.10 21.38
C ARG A 617 28.60 2.98 22.62
N GLU A 618 29.16 4.19 22.54
CA GLU A 618 29.20 5.14 23.65
C GLU A 618 27.79 5.53 24.14
N GLN A 619 26.96 6.01 23.22
CA GLN A 619 25.59 6.44 23.54
C GLN A 619 24.69 5.26 23.92
N GLY A 620 24.90 4.10 23.31
CA GLY A 620 24.20 2.86 23.65
C GLY A 620 24.48 2.41 25.08
N HIS A 621 25.72 2.49 25.55
CA HIS A 621 26.06 2.18 26.94
C HIS A 621 25.37 3.13 27.93
N ILE A 622 25.40 4.45 27.66
CA ILE A 622 24.71 5.44 28.48
C ILE A 622 23.21 5.15 28.60
N MET A 623 22.56 4.77 27.48
CA MET A 623 21.13 4.43 27.48
C MET A 623 20.84 3.15 28.27
N VAL A 624 21.72 2.14 28.18
CA VAL A 624 21.58 0.90 28.96
C VAL A 624 21.69 1.19 30.46
N ASP A 625 22.66 2.00 30.87
CA ASP A 625 22.84 2.40 32.27
C ASP A 625 21.61 3.16 32.78
N PHE A 626 21.10 4.13 31.99
CA PHE A 626 19.89 4.89 32.33
C PHE A 626 18.66 3.99 32.55
N ILE A 627 18.46 3.00 31.66
CA ILE A 627 17.33 2.05 31.78
C ILE A 627 17.51 1.12 33.00
N ALA A 628 18.74 0.65 33.25
CA ALA A 628 19.03 -0.18 34.42
C ALA A 628 18.78 0.58 35.73
N ASP A 629 19.23 1.84 35.80
CA ASP A 629 18.97 2.72 36.94
C ASP A 629 17.48 3.00 37.14
N TYR A 630 16.70 3.13 36.06
CA TYR A 630 15.25 3.23 36.17
C TYR A 630 14.63 2.00 36.86
N TYR A 631 14.97 0.77 36.45
CA TYR A 631 14.45 -0.44 37.11
C TYR A 631 14.91 -0.59 38.55
N LYS A 632 16.13 -0.14 38.86
CA LYS A 632 16.66 -0.11 40.23
C LYS A 632 15.89 0.91 41.08
N ASN A 633 15.72 2.13 40.60
CA ASN A 633 15.05 3.21 41.34
C ASN A 633 13.55 2.95 41.55
N LEU A 634 12.89 2.21 40.66
CA LEU A 634 11.53 1.71 40.89
C LEU A 634 11.41 0.84 42.16
N GLN A 635 12.50 0.22 42.61
CA GLN A 635 12.55 -0.62 43.81
C GLN A 635 13.16 0.11 45.00
N ASP A 636 14.26 0.84 44.78
CA ASP A 636 15.04 1.50 45.84
C ASP A 636 14.42 2.83 46.29
N SER A 637 13.74 3.55 45.38
CA SER A 637 13.14 4.87 45.62
C SER A 637 11.71 4.99 45.07
N PRO A 638 10.78 4.08 45.41
CA PRO A 638 9.43 4.06 44.83
C PRO A 638 8.62 5.35 45.11
N GLN A 639 8.97 6.12 46.14
CA GLN A 639 8.36 7.42 46.44
C GLN A 639 8.57 8.48 45.34
N ASP A 640 9.64 8.35 44.55
CA ASP A 640 9.96 9.30 43.47
C ASP A 640 9.25 8.91 42.15
N PHE A 641 8.64 7.72 42.10
CA PHE A 641 8.01 7.14 40.91
C PHE A 641 6.57 6.69 41.22
N PRO A 642 5.62 7.63 41.41
CA PRO A 642 4.23 7.28 41.68
C PRO A 642 3.68 6.39 40.56
N VAL A 643 3.14 5.22 40.90
CA VAL A 643 2.77 4.17 39.94
C VAL A 643 1.84 4.71 38.85
N LEU A 644 0.82 5.46 39.24
CA LEU A 644 -0.04 6.25 38.35
C LEU A 644 0.49 7.68 38.29
N SER A 645 0.70 8.19 37.07
CA SER A 645 1.16 9.57 36.87
C SER A 645 0.15 10.58 37.45
N GLN A 646 0.68 11.66 38.04
CA GLN A 646 -0.10 12.71 38.72
C GLN A 646 -0.18 14.03 37.95
N VAL A 647 0.31 14.07 36.70
CA VAL A 647 0.30 15.27 35.86
C VAL A 647 -1.10 15.58 35.34
N GLN A 648 -1.33 16.84 34.98
CA GLN A 648 -2.58 17.27 34.33
C GLN A 648 -2.49 17.10 32.81
N PRO A 649 -3.63 16.90 32.11
CA PRO A 649 -3.66 16.91 30.65
C PRO A 649 -3.03 18.20 30.07
N GLY A 650 -2.13 18.05 29.10
CA GLY A 650 -1.44 19.17 28.46
C GLY A 650 -0.11 19.60 29.09
N TYR A 651 0.26 19.08 30.28
CA TYR A 651 1.44 19.54 31.04
C TYR A 651 2.75 19.64 30.22
N LEU A 652 2.99 18.68 29.31
CA LEU A 652 4.25 18.58 28.59
C LEU A 652 4.44 19.70 27.55
N ARG A 653 3.33 20.24 27.01
CA ARG A 653 3.38 21.28 25.97
C ARG A 653 4.08 22.54 26.47
N ASP A 654 3.86 22.91 27.73
CA ASP A 654 4.43 24.11 28.33
C ASP A 654 5.89 23.88 28.80
N MET A 655 6.36 22.64 28.81
CA MET A 655 7.72 22.27 29.25
C MET A 655 8.71 22.06 28.09
N LEU A 656 8.22 21.94 26.86
CA LEU A 656 9.02 21.72 25.65
C LEU A 656 8.97 22.96 24.74
N PRO A 657 10.00 23.16 23.89
CA PRO A 657 9.94 24.17 22.82
C PRO A 657 8.73 23.96 21.90
N ASP A 658 8.23 25.05 21.32
CA ASP A 658 7.10 25.04 20.38
C ASP A 658 7.47 24.57 18.97
N SER A 659 8.76 24.48 18.67
CA SER A 659 9.32 23.95 17.42
C SER A 659 10.49 22.98 17.66
N ALA A 660 10.81 22.18 16.64
CA ALA A 660 12.04 21.37 16.65
C ALA A 660 13.30 22.26 16.61
N PRO A 661 14.43 21.83 17.21
CA PRO A 661 15.67 22.61 17.21
C PRO A 661 16.36 22.58 15.84
N ASP A 662 16.94 23.72 15.43
CA ASP A 662 17.74 23.83 14.20
C ASP A 662 19.15 23.20 14.34
N GLN A 663 19.65 23.13 15.57
CA GLN A 663 20.98 22.59 15.90
C GLN A 663 20.83 21.33 16.76
N PRO A 664 21.76 20.36 16.63
CA PRO A 664 21.71 19.15 17.45
C PRO A 664 21.94 19.46 18.93
N GLU A 665 21.14 18.83 19.79
CA GLU A 665 21.33 18.80 21.24
C GLU A 665 22.12 17.55 21.65
N SER A 666 22.76 17.58 22.82
CA SER A 666 23.49 16.42 23.33
C SER A 666 22.55 15.38 23.92
N LEU A 667 22.96 14.10 23.92
CA LEU A 667 22.20 13.03 24.58
C LEU A 667 22.00 13.30 26.08
N LYS A 668 22.96 13.96 26.72
CA LYS A 668 22.86 14.32 28.14
C LYS A 668 21.74 15.31 28.40
N GLU A 669 21.65 16.38 27.61
CA GLU A 669 20.56 17.36 27.72
C GLU A 669 19.20 16.70 27.48
N LEU A 670 19.14 15.79 26.49
CA LEU A 670 17.92 15.03 26.23
C LEU A 670 17.54 14.10 27.39
N LEU A 671 18.49 13.40 28.01
CA LEU A 671 18.22 12.53 29.16
C LEU A 671 17.84 13.31 30.42
N ASP A 672 18.38 14.52 30.60
CA ASP A 672 17.94 15.45 31.64
C ASP A 672 16.48 15.85 31.43
N ASP A 673 16.09 16.13 30.19
CA ASP A 673 14.71 16.42 29.82
C ASP A 673 13.79 15.20 29.97
N VAL A 674 14.24 14.00 29.60
CA VAL A 674 13.51 12.76 29.87
C VAL A 674 13.25 12.61 31.37
N SER A 675 14.26 12.82 32.20
CA SER A 675 14.14 12.68 33.65
C SER A 675 13.21 13.73 34.28
N LYS A 676 13.31 14.99 33.85
CA LYS A 676 12.57 16.12 34.48
C LYS A 676 11.18 16.34 33.89
N LYS A 677 11.02 16.11 32.59
CA LYS A 677 9.82 16.49 31.83
C LYS A 677 9.00 15.28 31.41
N ILE A 678 9.63 14.13 31.11
CA ILE A 678 8.90 12.93 30.63
C ILE A 678 8.53 11.98 31.77
N MET A 679 9.49 11.62 32.63
CA MET A 679 9.26 10.64 33.71
C MET A 679 8.07 10.96 34.62
N PRO A 680 7.80 12.22 35.03
CA PRO A 680 6.61 12.53 35.82
C PRO A 680 5.28 12.18 35.13
N GLY A 681 5.25 12.21 33.79
CA GLY A 681 4.09 11.84 32.98
C GLY A 681 3.94 10.35 32.70
N ILE A 682 4.91 9.52 33.11
CA ILE A 682 4.86 8.08 32.89
C ILE A 682 4.02 7.43 34.00
N THR A 683 3.02 6.64 33.60
CA THR A 683 2.46 5.61 34.49
C THR A 683 3.40 4.41 34.45
N HIS A 684 3.95 4.03 35.60
CA HIS A 684 5.03 3.05 35.67
C HIS A 684 4.50 1.60 35.62
N TRP A 685 4.21 1.11 34.41
CA TRP A 685 3.78 -0.28 34.16
C TRP A 685 4.76 -1.35 34.65
N GLN A 686 6.04 -0.99 34.82
CA GLN A 686 7.08 -1.89 35.31
C GLN A 686 7.28 -1.79 36.83
N SER A 687 6.55 -0.90 37.52
CA SER A 687 6.59 -0.84 38.97
C SER A 687 6.13 -2.19 39.56
N PRO A 688 6.77 -2.68 40.62
CA PRO A 688 6.31 -3.89 41.33
C PRO A 688 4.93 -3.71 41.99
N SER A 689 4.45 -2.47 42.08
CA SER A 689 3.16 -2.08 42.66
C SER A 689 2.09 -1.75 41.60
N TYR A 690 2.32 -2.15 40.35
CA TYR A 690 1.35 -2.04 39.27
C TYR A 690 0.45 -3.28 39.21
N PHE A 691 -0.84 -3.10 39.49
CA PHE A 691 -1.85 -4.17 39.54
C PHE A 691 -3.08 -3.89 38.67
N ALA A 692 -3.04 -2.84 37.86
CA ALA A 692 -4.14 -2.44 36.98
C ALA A 692 -4.16 -3.25 35.68
N TYR A 693 -5.33 -3.33 35.03
CA TYR A 693 -5.50 -4.00 33.73
C TYR A 693 -4.93 -5.42 33.69
N TYR A 694 -3.94 -5.66 32.83
CA TYR A 694 -3.03 -6.79 32.85
C TYR A 694 -1.62 -6.25 32.64
N ALA A 695 -0.62 -6.88 33.26
CA ALA A 695 0.76 -6.42 33.18
C ALA A 695 1.28 -6.34 31.72
N SER A 696 2.20 -5.40 31.48
CA SER A 696 3.03 -5.38 30.28
C SER A 696 4.35 -6.09 30.61
N SER A 697 4.32 -7.42 30.57
CA SER A 697 5.43 -8.26 31.04
C SER A 697 6.65 -8.12 30.12
N THR A 698 7.72 -7.54 30.66
CA THR A 698 9.01 -7.30 30.01
C THR A 698 10.10 -8.10 30.71
N SER A 699 11.21 -8.36 30.03
CA SER A 699 12.36 -9.03 30.61
C SER A 699 13.67 -8.59 29.97
N VAL A 700 14.79 -8.91 30.61
CA VAL A 700 16.13 -8.67 30.04
C VAL A 700 16.26 -9.37 28.69
N ALA A 701 15.81 -10.63 28.58
CA ALA A 701 15.87 -11.39 27.32
C ALA A 701 15.00 -10.76 26.22
N GLY A 702 13.79 -10.33 26.55
CA GLY A 702 12.90 -9.64 25.62
C GLY A 702 13.46 -8.28 25.17
N PHE A 703 14.09 -7.53 26.09
CA PHE A 703 14.74 -6.26 25.81
C PHE A 703 15.94 -6.42 24.89
N LEU A 704 16.82 -7.38 25.15
CA LEU A 704 17.97 -7.69 24.28
C LEU A 704 17.51 -8.11 22.87
N GLY A 705 16.40 -8.85 22.76
CA GLY A 705 15.82 -9.20 21.47
C GLY A 705 15.28 -7.99 20.72
N GLU A 706 14.70 -7.01 21.41
CA GLU A 706 14.29 -5.73 20.82
C GLU A 706 15.48 -4.84 20.44
N MET A 707 16.53 -4.78 21.27
CA MET A 707 17.78 -4.08 20.93
C MET A 707 18.39 -4.66 19.65
N LEU A 708 18.47 -5.99 19.53
CA LEU A 708 18.99 -6.64 18.33
C LEU A 708 18.09 -6.40 17.11
N ASN A 709 16.77 -6.47 17.28
CA ASN A 709 15.81 -6.14 16.22
C ASN A 709 15.99 -4.69 15.73
N ALA A 710 16.16 -3.72 16.64
CA ALA A 710 16.40 -2.33 16.30
C ALA A 710 17.77 -2.12 15.61
N GLY A 711 18.83 -2.77 16.10
CA GLY A 711 20.16 -2.67 15.52
C GLY A 711 20.27 -3.27 14.11
N LEU A 712 19.58 -4.39 13.86
CA LEU A 712 19.54 -5.01 12.53
C LEU A 712 18.61 -4.26 11.56
N SER A 713 17.51 -3.68 12.08
CA SER A 713 16.53 -2.89 11.34
C SER A 713 16.06 -3.53 10.00
N VAL A 714 15.94 -4.86 9.97
CA VAL A 714 15.50 -5.60 8.77
C VAL A 714 14.00 -5.43 8.54
N VAL A 715 13.59 -5.50 7.26
CA VAL A 715 12.18 -5.49 6.87
C VAL A 715 11.80 -6.84 6.26
N GLY A 716 11.10 -7.68 7.03
CA GLY A 716 10.79 -9.07 6.67
C GLY A 716 9.42 -9.27 6.01
N PHE A 717 9.10 -8.55 4.93
CA PHE A 717 7.80 -8.69 4.24
C PHE A 717 7.70 -9.95 3.38
N THR A 718 8.80 -10.37 2.75
CA THR A 718 8.92 -11.66 2.06
C THR A 718 10.09 -12.44 2.66
N TRP A 719 10.11 -13.74 2.41
CA TRP A 719 11.25 -14.56 2.81
C TRP A 719 12.58 -14.00 2.27
N LEU A 720 12.60 -13.50 1.03
CA LEU A 720 13.83 -13.02 0.38
C LEU A 720 14.46 -11.81 1.09
N THR A 721 13.64 -10.91 1.65
CA THR A 721 14.19 -9.69 2.27
C THR A 721 14.83 -9.93 3.62
N SER A 722 14.46 -11.01 4.31
CA SER A 722 15.20 -11.54 5.45
C SER A 722 14.76 -12.99 5.74
N PRO A 723 15.48 -13.99 5.19
CA PRO A 723 15.14 -15.39 5.41
C PRO A 723 15.12 -15.74 6.90
N ALA A 724 16.12 -15.26 7.65
CA ALA A 724 16.20 -15.47 9.09
C ALA A 724 14.98 -14.92 9.85
N ALA A 725 14.44 -13.77 9.43
CA ALA A 725 13.24 -13.20 10.05
C ALA A 725 12.02 -14.11 9.91
N THR A 726 11.84 -14.68 8.72
CA THR A 726 10.73 -15.57 8.40
C THR A 726 10.91 -16.95 9.05
N GLU A 727 12.05 -17.59 8.83
CA GLU A 727 12.35 -18.96 9.30
C GLU A 727 12.35 -19.03 10.83
N LEU A 728 12.96 -18.04 11.51
CA LEU A 728 12.98 -18.03 12.97
C LEU A 728 11.58 -17.87 13.56
N GLU A 729 10.71 -17.06 12.92
CA GLU A 729 9.33 -16.90 13.37
C GLU A 729 8.55 -18.21 13.26
N ILE A 730 8.70 -18.94 12.15
CA ILE A 730 8.11 -20.28 11.97
C ILE A 730 8.56 -21.22 13.10
N ILE A 731 9.87 -21.33 13.34
CA ILE A 731 10.45 -22.24 14.33
C ILE A 731 9.95 -21.91 15.74
N VAL A 732 9.99 -20.63 16.12
CA VAL A 732 9.62 -20.18 17.47
C VAL A 732 8.14 -20.36 17.73
N LEU A 733 7.28 -20.14 16.74
CA LEU A 733 5.85 -20.35 16.89
C LEU A 733 5.47 -21.83 16.92
N ASP A 734 6.21 -22.69 16.22
CA ASP A 734 6.07 -24.15 16.37
C ASP A 734 6.55 -24.62 17.75
N TRP A 735 7.63 -24.04 18.31
CA TRP A 735 8.05 -24.32 19.69
C TRP A 735 6.98 -23.93 20.70
N LEU A 736 6.43 -22.72 20.57
CA LEU A 736 5.40 -22.23 21.48
C LEU A 736 4.08 -23.02 21.33
N ALA A 737 3.68 -23.37 20.11
CA ALA A 737 2.53 -24.26 19.88
C ALA A 737 2.70 -25.62 20.57
N LYS A 738 3.89 -26.21 20.52
CA LYS A 738 4.20 -27.47 21.22
C LYS A 738 4.18 -27.31 22.74
N LEU A 739 4.71 -26.21 23.27
CA LEU A 739 4.64 -25.91 24.71
C LEU A 739 3.19 -25.77 25.20
N LEU A 740 2.33 -25.17 24.38
CA LEU A 740 0.89 -25.05 24.61
C LEU A 740 0.12 -26.34 24.30
N GLN A 741 0.77 -27.38 23.78
CA GLN A 741 0.12 -28.61 23.31
C GLN A 741 -1.06 -28.30 22.36
N LEU A 742 -0.83 -27.40 21.41
CA LEU A 742 -1.76 -27.17 20.31
C LEU A 742 -1.73 -28.37 19.35
N PRO A 743 -2.88 -28.73 18.74
CA PRO A 743 -2.94 -29.80 17.73
C PRO A 743 -1.99 -29.56 16.55
N ASP A 744 -1.51 -30.64 15.93
CA ASP A 744 -0.57 -30.60 14.80
C ASP A 744 -1.05 -29.76 13.61
N HIS A 745 -2.36 -29.61 13.43
CA HIS A 745 -2.91 -28.76 12.37
C HIS A 745 -2.68 -27.25 12.58
N PHE A 746 -2.19 -26.82 13.74
CA PHE A 746 -1.70 -25.45 13.98
C PHE A 746 -0.19 -25.30 13.75
N LEU A 747 0.55 -26.39 13.54
CA LEU A 747 1.99 -26.35 13.26
C LEU A 747 2.24 -26.04 11.79
N SER A 748 3.40 -25.45 11.53
CA SER A 748 3.84 -25.06 10.19
C SER A 748 4.09 -26.23 9.23
N THR A 749 4.23 -27.45 9.76
CA THR A 749 4.40 -28.68 8.97
C THR A 749 3.13 -29.14 8.25
N GLY A 750 1.96 -28.66 8.69
CA GLY A 750 0.65 -28.92 8.07
C GLY A 750 0.11 -27.74 7.26
N ASN A 751 -1.22 -27.65 7.13
CA ASN A 751 -1.88 -26.53 6.45
C ASN A 751 -1.99 -25.27 7.34
N GLY A 752 -1.85 -25.40 8.65
CA GLY A 752 -1.91 -24.28 9.58
C GLY A 752 -0.56 -23.60 9.78
N GLY A 753 -0.38 -22.93 10.90
CA GLY A 753 0.88 -22.27 11.25
C GLY A 753 0.64 -21.01 12.06
N GLY A 754 1.74 -20.46 12.57
CA GLY A 754 1.72 -19.25 13.37
C GLY A 754 2.21 -18.00 12.63
N VAL A 755 1.77 -16.84 13.08
CA VAL A 755 2.33 -15.51 12.77
C VAL A 755 2.38 -14.62 14.03
N ILE A 756 3.43 -13.82 14.20
CA ILE A 756 3.52 -12.82 15.29
C ILE A 756 2.97 -11.47 14.81
N GLN A 757 1.79 -11.10 15.31
CA GLN A 757 1.16 -9.80 15.10
C GLN A 757 1.68 -8.76 16.12
N GLY A 758 1.33 -7.49 15.92
CA GLY A 758 1.55 -6.46 16.92
C GLY A 758 0.60 -6.61 18.11
N THR A 759 -0.69 -6.79 17.85
CA THR A 759 -1.72 -6.77 18.90
C THR A 759 -2.75 -7.89 18.73
N GLY A 760 -3.45 -8.22 19.82
CA GLY A 760 -4.60 -9.12 19.76
C GLY A 760 -5.72 -8.57 18.86
N CYS A 761 -5.89 -7.24 18.78
CA CYS A 761 -6.86 -6.61 17.87
C CYS A 761 -6.51 -6.89 16.39
N GLU A 762 -5.23 -6.80 16.02
CA GLU A 762 -4.76 -7.13 14.68
C GLU A 762 -4.95 -8.62 14.39
N ALA A 763 -4.64 -9.49 15.36
CA ALA A 763 -4.86 -10.93 15.25
C ALA A 763 -6.33 -11.29 15.01
N VAL A 764 -7.26 -10.69 15.77
CA VAL A 764 -8.70 -10.85 15.58
C VAL A 764 -9.15 -10.32 14.23
N LEU A 765 -8.69 -9.13 13.83
CA LEU A 765 -9.07 -8.52 12.56
C LEU A 765 -8.74 -9.43 11.37
N VAL A 766 -7.52 -9.95 11.30
CA VAL A 766 -7.10 -10.78 10.15
C VAL A 766 -7.89 -12.07 10.04
N VAL A 767 -8.29 -12.69 11.17
CA VAL A 767 -9.12 -13.90 11.15
C VAL A 767 -10.59 -13.60 10.88
N VAL A 768 -11.11 -12.44 11.31
CA VAL A 768 -12.45 -11.97 10.91
C VAL A 768 -12.49 -11.76 9.40
N LEU A 769 -11.48 -11.12 8.81
CA LEU A 769 -11.37 -10.94 7.36
C LEU A 769 -11.29 -12.28 6.62
N ALA A 770 -10.49 -13.22 7.11
CA ALA A 770 -10.41 -14.57 6.53
C ALA A 770 -11.74 -15.33 6.58
N ALA A 771 -12.41 -15.33 7.74
CA ALA A 771 -13.71 -15.97 7.91
C ALA A 771 -14.79 -15.32 7.02
N ARG A 772 -14.82 -13.98 6.97
CA ARG A 772 -15.74 -13.20 6.14
C ARG A 772 -15.55 -13.53 4.67
N ASP A 773 -14.32 -13.46 4.15
CA ASP A 773 -14.07 -13.71 2.74
C ASP A 773 -14.31 -15.19 2.38
N ARG A 774 -14.03 -16.11 3.30
CA ARG A 774 -14.34 -17.54 3.15
C ARG A 774 -15.84 -17.78 3.02
N ILE A 775 -16.68 -17.11 3.81
CA ILE A 775 -18.14 -17.29 3.73
C ILE A 775 -18.73 -16.53 2.53
N LEU A 776 -18.29 -15.31 2.23
CA LEU A 776 -18.77 -14.53 1.08
C LEU A 776 -18.43 -15.16 -0.26
N LYS A 777 -17.32 -15.91 -0.37
CA LYS A 777 -17.04 -16.75 -1.54
C LYS A 777 -18.10 -17.83 -1.77
N LYS A 778 -18.76 -18.32 -0.71
CA LYS A 778 -19.80 -19.35 -0.79
C LYS A 778 -21.18 -18.76 -1.03
N VAL A 779 -21.54 -17.68 -0.33
CA VAL A 779 -22.90 -17.13 -0.31
C VAL A 779 -23.10 -15.93 -1.25
N GLY A 780 -22.02 -15.29 -1.70
CA GLY A 780 -22.05 -14.09 -2.53
C GLY A 780 -21.76 -12.82 -1.73
N LYS A 781 -21.03 -11.87 -2.34
CA LYS A 781 -20.55 -10.64 -1.68
C LYS A 781 -21.67 -9.69 -1.27
N THR A 782 -22.80 -9.70 -1.98
CA THR A 782 -23.98 -8.86 -1.71
C THR A 782 -24.64 -9.17 -0.36
N LEU A 783 -24.36 -10.35 0.22
CA LEU A 783 -24.88 -10.77 1.52
C LEU A 783 -24.00 -10.36 2.71
N LEU A 784 -23.00 -9.49 2.50
CA LEU A 784 -22.21 -8.90 3.60
C LEU A 784 -23.10 -8.29 4.71
N PRO A 785 -24.19 -7.54 4.41
CA PRO A 785 -25.10 -7.00 5.45
C PRO A 785 -25.86 -8.06 6.25
N ARG A 786 -25.83 -9.34 5.83
CA ARG A 786 -26.48 -10.46 6.52
C ARG A 786 -25.53 -11.26 7.40
N LEU A 787 -24.22 -10.97 7.36
CA LEU A 787 -23.24 -11.70 8.15
C LEU A 787 -23.33 -11.32 9.63
N VAL A 788 -23.35 -12.33 10.50
CA VAL A 788 -23.46 -12.17 11.97
C VAL A 788 -22.27 -12.81 12.69
N VAL A 789 -21.78 -12.08 13.69
CA VAL A 789 -20.71 -12.53 14.59
C VAL A 789 -21.24 -12.66 16.02
N TYR A 790 -20.71 -13.61 16.79
CA TYR A 790 -21.12 -13.89 18.17
C TYR A 790 -19.93 -13.82 19.11
N ALA A 791 -20.13 -13.18 20.26
CA ALA A 791 -19.17 -13.10 21.35
C ALA A 791 -19.92 -12.92 22.68
N SER A 792 -19.26 -13.09 23.81
CA SER A 792 -19.84 -12.74 25.11
C SER A 792 -19.79 -11.23 25.31
N ASP A 793 -20.66 -10.69 26.16
CA ASP A 793 -20.58 -9.29 26.61
C ASP A 793 -19.31 -8.96 27.43
N GLN A 794 -18.55 -10.00 27.82
CA GLN A 794 -17.24 -9.90 28.47
C GLN A 794 -16.07 -9.90 27.49
N THR A 795 -16.31 -10.19 26.21
CA THR A 795 -15.28 -10.20 25.18
C THR A 795 -14.66 -8.81 25.03
N HIS A 796 -13.34 -8.76 24.87
CA HIS A 796 -12.62 -7.49 24.84
C HIS A 796 -13.14 -6.56 23.73
N SER A 797 -13.24 -5.26 24.01
CA SER A 797 -13.80 -4.26 23.09
C SER A 797 -13.08 -4.18 21.74
N SER A 798 -11.83 -4.65 21.66
CA SER A 798 -11.11 -4.77 20.38
C SER A 798 -11.76 -5.72 19.40
N PHE A 799 -12.51 -6.72 19.85
CA PHE A 799 -13.28 -7.60 18.96
C PHE A 799 -14.32 -6.80 18.18
N ARG A 800 -15.17 -6.04 18.88
CA ARG A 800 -16.16 -5.15 18.23
C ARG A 800 -15.47 -4.17 17.27
N LYS A 801 -14.35 -3.58 17.67
CA LYS A 801 -13.55 -2.70 16.79
C LYS A 801 -13.06 -3.43 15.54
N ALA A 802 -12.54 -4.65 15.67
CA ALA A 802 -12.10 -5.47 14.55
C ALA A 802 -13.25 -5.85 13.61
N CYS A 803 -14.44 -6.16 14.14
CA CYS A 803 -15.65 -6.41 13.34
C CYS A 803 -16.06 -5.18 12.53
N LEU A 804 -16.08 -3.99 13.16
CA LEU A 804 -16.41 -2.73 12.48
C LEU A 804 -15.40 -2.42 11.36
N ILE A 805 -14.10 -2.57 11.61
CA ILE A 805 -13.06 -2.42 10.58
C ILE A 805 -13.23 -3.48 9.47
N GLY A 806 -13.63 -4.70 9.85
CA GLY A 806 -13.94 -5.80 8.95
C GLY A 806 -15.21 -5.61 8.11
N GLY A 807 -15.94 -4.51 8.29
CA GLY A 807 -17.16 -4.20 7.55
C GLY A 807 -18.41 -4.95 8.05
N ILE A 808 -18.36 -5.50 9.27
CA ILE A 808 -19.54 -6.11 9.89
C ILE A 808 -20.43 -5.00 10.45
N HIS A 809 -21.70 -5.06 10.10
CA HIS A 809 -22.72 -4.14 10.58
C HIS A 809 -22.84 -4.22 12.09
N GLU A 810 -22.97 -3.06 12.74
CA GLU A 810 -22.97 -2.95 14.20
C GLU A 810 -24.16 -3.72 14.81
N GLU A 811 -25.31 -3.63 14.16
CA GLU A 811 -26.52 -4.36 14.52
C GLU A 811 -26.40 -5.87 14.36
N ASN A 812 -25.35 -6.41 13.73
CA ASN A 812 -25.10 -7.84 13.55
C ASN A 812 -23.96 -8.38 14.44
N ILE A 813 -23.52 -7.59 15.42
CA ILE A 813 -22.56 -8.02 16.43
C ILE A 813 -23.34 -8.48 17.66
N ARG A 814 -23.53 -9.79 17.82
CA ARG A 814 -24.26 -10.39 18.93
C ARG A 814 -23.35 -10.53 20.15
N LEU A 815 -23.52 -9.64 21.12
CA LEU A 815 -22.89 -9.76 22.44
C LEU A 815 -23.85 -10.45 23.40
N LEU A 816 -23.57 -11.73 23.67
CA LEU A 816 -24.40 -12.59 24.51
C LEU A 816 -24.18 -12.23 25.98
N LYS A 817 -25.28 -11.98 26.68
CA LYS A 817 -25.27 -11.69 28.12
C LYS A 817 -24.65 -12.84 28.89
N THR A 818 -23.78 -12.53 29.84
CA THR A 818 -23.26 -13.50 30.80
C THR A 818 -23.47 -13.01 32.23
N ASP A 819 -23.53 -13.93 33.18
CA ASP A 819 -23.77 -13.60 34.58
C ASP A 819 -22.99 -14.54 35.52
N SER A 820 -23.21 -14.39 36.83
CA SER A 820 -22.52 -15.16 37.86
C SER A 820 -22.78 -16.67 37.80
N SER A 821 -23.89 -17.14 37.21
CA SER A 821 -24.23 -18.57 37.14
C SER A 821 -23.25 -19.36 36.27
N THR A 822 -22.70 -18.72 35.23
CA THR A 822 -21.63 -19.27 34.37
C THR A 822 -20.25 -18.71 34.72
N ASN A 823 -20.12 -18.02 35.87
CA ASN A 823 -18.96 -17.23 36.23
C ASN A 823 -18.51 -16.30 35.08
N TYR A 824 -19.50 -15.69 34.42
CA TYR A 824 -19.39 -14.77 33.30
C TYR A 824 -18.81 -15.35 32.00
N GLY A 825 -18.71 -16.67 31.88
CA GLY A 825 -18.41 -17.35 30.61
C GLY A 825 -19.63 -17.43 29.70
N MET A 826 -19.41 -17.49 28.39
CA MET A 826 -20.45 -17.61 27.36
C MET A 826 -21.28 -18.90 27.54
N PRO A 827 -22.59 -18.82 27.81
CA PRO A 827 -23.45 -19.99 27.90
C PRO A 827 -23.65 -20.63 26.50
N PRO A 828 -23.34 -21.92 26.30
CA PRO A 828 -23.52 -22.58 25.00
C PRO A 828 -24.97 -22.56 24.49
N GLU A 829 -25.94 -22.71 25.39
CA GLU A 829 -27.37 -22.67 25.08
C GLU A 829 -27.80 -21.31 24.52
N SER A 830 -27.34 -20.20 25.12
CA SER A 830 -27.64 -18.86 24.64
C SER A 830 -27.01 -18.59 23.27
N LEU A 831 -25.81 -19.13 23.01
CA LEU A 831 -25.19 -19.07 21.70
C LEU A 831 -26.02 -19.83 20.66
N GLU A 832 -26.43 -21.06 20.98
CA GLU A 832 -27.21 -21.89 20.05
C GLU A 832 -28.60 -21.31 19.77
N GLU A 833 -29.25 -20.71 20.78
CA GLU A 833 -30.50 -19.97 20.62
C GLU A 833 -30.33 -18.76 19.70
N ALA A 834 -29.31 -17.93 19.94
CA ALA A 834 -29.03 -16.75 19.10
C ALA A 834 -28.75 -17.14 17.64
N ILE A 835 -27.93 -18.17 17.41
CA ILE A 835 -27.67 -18.70 16.07
C ILE A 835 -28.96 -19.17 15.40
N SER A 836 -29.80 -19.91 16.13
CA SER A 836 -31.06 -20.45 15.60
C SER A 836 -32.03 -19.33 15.22
N HIS A 837 -32.14 -18.30 16.05
CA HIS A 837 -32.93 -17.11 15.77
C HIS A 837 -32.43 -16.36 14.53
N ASP A 838 -31.12 -16.07 14.46
CA ASP A 838 -30.54 -15.36 13.32
C ASP A 838 -30.69 -16.14 12.00
N LEU A 839 -30.58 -17.47 12.03
CA LEU A 839 -30.87 -18.32 10.87
C LEU A 839 -32.34 -18.24 10.44
N ALA A 840 -33.28 -18.20 11.38
CA ALA A 840 -34.71 -18.08 11.08
C ALA A 840 -35.05 -16.73 10.42
N GLU A 841 -34.35 -15.66 10.81
CA GLU A 841 -34.48 -14.31 10.24
C GLU A 841 -33.67 -14.11 8.94
N GLY A 842 -33.05 -15.16 8.42
CA GLY A 842 -32.29 -15.13 7.17
C GLY A 842 -30.91 -14.45 7.27
N PHE A 843 -30.37 -14.30 8.47
CA PHE A 843 -28.98 -13.92 8.69
C PHE A 843 -28.04 -15.13 8.50
N ILE A 844 -26.74 -14.83 8.39
CA ILE A 844 -25.68 -15.80 8.10
C ILE A 844 -24.66 -15.78 9.25
N PRO A 845 -24.81 -16.67 10.24
CA PRO A 845 -23.79 -16.90 11.25
C PRO A 845 -22.46 -17.31 10.61
N PHE A 846 -21.36 -16.60 10.90
CA PHE A 846 -20.06 -16.95 10.30
C PHE A 846 -18.86 -16.87 11.24
N PHE A 847 -18.97 -16.21 12.39
CA PHE A 847 -17.86 -16.08 13.34
C PHE A 847 -18.30 -16.18 14.80
N ILE A 848 -17.57 -16.96 15.61
CA ILE A 848 -17.66 -16.98 17.07
C ILE A 848 -16.31 -16.57 17.65
N CYS A 849 -16.30 -15.60 18.55
CA CYS A 849 -15.15 -15.26 19.38
C CYS A 849 -15.37 -15.83 20.79
N ALA A 850 -14.62 -16.88 21.13
CA ALA A 850 -14.58 -17.43 22.48
C ALA A 850 -13.34 -16.89 23.21
N THR A 851 -13.49 -16.46 24.45
CA THR A 851 -12.42 -15.85 25.24
C THR A 851 -11.97 -16.74 26.39
N VAL A 852 -10.66 -16.95 26.52
CA VAL A 852 -10.05 -17.61 27.69
C VAL A 852 -9.28 -16.56 28.48
N GLY A 853 -9.85 -16.15 29.62
CA GLY A 853 -9.32 -15.06 30.42
C GLY A 853 -9.82 -13.69 29.94
N THR A 854 -11.13 -13.44 30.06
CA THR A 854 -11.75 -12.15 29.72
C THR A 854 -11.09 -10.97 30.45
N THR A 855 -11.25 -9.76 29.93
CA THR A 855 -10.54 -8.60 30.49
C THR A 855 -11.08 -8.20 31.86
N SER A 856 -12.40 -8.26 32.04
CA SER A 856 -13.06 -7.85 33.29
C SER A 856 -12.68 -8.77 34.45
N SER A 857 -12.97 -10.06 34.34
CA SER A 857 -12.92 -11.03 35.46
C SER A 857 -12.04 -12.25 35.21
N ALA A 858 -11.32 -12.29 34.09
CA ALA A 858 -10.62 -13.48 33.63
C ALA A 858 -11.54 -14.72 33.51
N ALA A 859 -12.82 -14.49 33.17
CA ALA A 859 -13.77 -15.56 32.85
C ALA A 859 -13.28 -16.41 31.67
N VAL A 860 -13.76 -17.65 31.59
CA VAL A 860 -13.36 -18.62 30.58
C VAL A 860 -14.59 -19.16 29.88
N ASP A 861 -14.65 -18.96 28.56
CA ASP A 861 -15.69 -19.53 27.73
C ASP A 861 -15.46 -21.05 27.53
N PRO A 862 -16.51 -21.88 27.60
CA PRO A 862 -16.37 -23.34 27.54
C PRO A 862 -16.12 -23.83 26.11
N LEU A 863 -14.85 -23.92 25.69
CA LEU A 863 -14.49 -24.16 24.29
C LEU A 863 -15.01 -25.48 23.70
N VAL A 864 -15.11 -26.56 24.49
CA VAL A 864 -15.61 -27.86 24.00
C VAL A 864 -17.05 -27.78 23.47
N PRO A 865 -18.06 -27.35 24.25
CA PRO A 865 -19.43 -27.21 23.73
C PRO A 865 -19.54 -26.12 22.66
N LEU A 866 -18.83 -25.00 22.79
CA LEU A 866 -18.84 -23.94 21.76
C LEU A 866 -18.27 -24.43 20.42
N GLY A 867 -17.20 -25.23 20.45
CA GLY A 867 -16.61 -25.85 19.27
C GLY A 867 -17.54 -26.87 18.60
N LYS A 868 -18.35 -27.60 19.36
CA LYS A 868 -19.40 -28.48 18.81
C LYS A 868 -20.48 -27.67 18.08
N ILE A 869 -20.91 -26.55 18.65
CA ILE A 869 -21.87 -25.62 18.02
C ILE A 869 -21.27 -25.03 16.74
N ALA A 870 -20.05 -24.51 16.81
CA ALA A 870 -19.35 -23.95 15.65
C ALA A 870 -19.27 -24.97 14.49
N LYS A 871 -18.90 -26.21 14.79
CA LYS A 871 -18.87 -27.31 13.80
C LYS A 871 -20.25 -27.65 13.24
N LYS A 872 -21.28 -27.73 14.10
CA LYS A 872 -22.67 -28.03 13.69
C LYS A 872 -23.17 -27.04 12.64
N TYR A 873 -22.88 -25.76 12.80
CA TYR A 873 -23.35 -24.69 11.91
C TYR A 873 -22.31 -24.25 10.86
N GLY A 874 -21.09 -24.80 10.87
CA GLY A 874 -20.03 -24.44 9.94
C GLY A 874 -19.47 -23.03 10.13
N ILE A 875 -19.49 -22.53 11.37
CA ILE A 875 -19.08 -21.17 11.78
C ILE A 875 -17.59 -21.17 12.13
N TRP A 876 -16.86 -20.13 11.75
CA TRP A 876 -15.46 -19.95 12.17
C TRP A 876 -15.39 -19.72 13.67
N MET A 877 -14.61 -20.52 14.39
CA MET A 877 -14.35 -20.30 15.82
C MET A 877 -12.93 -19.77 16.05
N HIS A 878 -12.85 -18.56 16.60
CA HIS A 878 -11.61 -17.96 17.09
C HIS A 878 -11.57 -18.02 18.62
N VAL A 879 -10.42 -18.39 19.17
CA VAL A 879 -10.15 -18.37 20.60
C VAL A 879 -9.19 -17.23 20.93
N ASP A 880 -9.71 -16.19 21.61
CA ASP A 880 -8.92 -15.11 22.19
C ASP A 880 -8.45 -15.49 23.59
N ALA A 881 -7.16 -15.83 23.70
CA ALA A 881 -6.50 -16.10 24.96
C ALA A 881 -5.37 -15.09 25.22
N ALA A 882 -5.57 -13.82 24.86
CA ALA A 882 -4.56 -12.77 24.93
C ALA A 882 -3.81 -12.75 26.28
N TYR A 883 -4.52 -12.85 27.40
CA TYR A 883 -3.91 -12.89 28.73
C TYR A 883 -3.63 -14.34 29.20
N ALA A 884 -4.67 -15.16 29.34
CA ALA A 884 -4.55 -16.45 30.02
C ALA A 884 -3.95 -17.58 29.16
N GLY A 885 -3.86 -17.40 27.84
CA GLY A 885 -3.19 -18.35 26.95
C GLY A 885 -1.73 -18.59 27.34
N ASN A 886 -1.07 -17.56 27.90
CA ASN A 886 0.29 -17.68 28.42
C ASN A 886 0.39 -18.73 29.55
N ALA A 887 -0.60 -18.81 30.44
CA ALA A 887 -0.61 -19.79 31.53
C ALA A 887 -0.71 -21.23 31.04
N CYS A 888 -1.24 -21.46 29.85
CA CYS A 888 -1.48 -22.79 29.31
C CYS A 888 -0.19 -23.54 28.90
N ILE A 889 0.99 -22.90 28.98
CA ILE A 889 2.27 -23.62 28.91
C ILE A 889 2.53 -24.50 30.14
N CYS A 890 1.86 -24.19 31.26
CA CYS A 890 1.87 -24.97 32.48
C CYS A 890 0.82 -26.10 32.37
N PRO A 891 1.20 -27.38 32.61
CA PRO A 891 0.27 -28.51 32.46
C PRO A 891 -1.05 -28.36 33.23
N GLU A 892 -1.02 -27.80 34.44
CA GLU A 892 -2.20 -27.63 35.31
C GLU A 892 -3.21 -26.57 34.82
N TYR A 893 -2.79 -25.66 33.93
CA TYR A 893 -3.66 -24.66 33.30
C TYR A 893 -4.02 -25.01 31.85
N ARG A 894 -3.36 -26.02 31.25
CA ARG A 894 -3.63 -26.43 29.86
C ARG A 894 -5.09 -26.79 29.60
N LYS A 895 -5.80 -27.30 30.63
CA LYS A 895 -7.24 -27.61 30.56
C LYS A 895 -8.15 -26.44 30.15
N PHE A 896 -7.72 -25.20 30.38
CA PHE A 896 -8.51 -24.01 30.02
C PHE A 896 -8.60 -23.77 28.51
N ILE A 897 -7.78 -24.46 27.72
CA ILE A 897 -7.88 -24.48 26.26
C ILE A 897 -8.23 -25.89 25.72
N ASP A 898 -8.84 -26.76 26.53
CA ASP A 898 -9.40 -28.02 26.02
C ASP A 898 -10.58 -27.73 25.08
N GLY A 899 -10.63 -28.40 23.93
CA GLY A 899 -11.57 -28.08 22.85
C GLY A 899 -10.96 -27.22 21.73
N ILE A 900 -9.72 -26.75 21.89
CA ILE A 900 -9.02 -25.93 20.89
C ILE A 900 -8.85 -26.61 19.53
N GLU A 901 -8.88 -27.94 19.47
CA GLU A 901 -8.87 -28.73 18.24
C GLU A 901 -10.10 -28.52 17.35
N ASN A 902 -11.15 -27.93 17.92
CA ASN A 902 -12.36 -27.54 17.22
C ASN A 902 -12.29 -26.11 16.68
N ALA A 903 -11.32 -25.29 17.12
CA ALA A 903 -11.16 -23.91 16.67
C ALA A 903 -10.46 -23.82 15.30
N ASP A 904 -10.75 -22.74 14.58
CA ASP A 904 -10.08 -22.39 13.32
C ASP A 904 -8.85 -21.49 13.56
N SER A 905 -8.86 -20.71 14.65
CA SER A 905 -7.74 -19.84 15.04
C SER A 905 -7.62 -19.62 16.55
N PHE A 906 -6.40 -19.33 17.00
CA PHE A 906 -6.04 -19.12 18.41
C PHE A 906 -5.03 -17.99 18.54
N ASN A 907 -5.25 -17.01 19.43
CA ASN A 907 -4.22 -16.01 19.74
C ASN A 907 -3.90 -15.93 21.24
N MET A 908 -2.68 -15.49 21.53
CA MET A 908 -2.25 -15.05 22.86
C MET A 908 -1.34 -13.82 22.72
N ASN A 909 -1.16 -13.06 23.81
CA ASN A 909 -0.22 -11.94 23.82
C ASN A 909 0.96 -12.29 24.74
N ALA A 910 2.10 -12.64 24.14
CA ALA A 910 3.32 -12.93 24.89
C ALA A 910 3.84 -11.70 25.68
N HIS A 911 3.47 -10.50 25.23
CA HIS A 911 3.76 -9.24 25.94
C HIS A 911 2.85 -8.94 27.14
N LYS A 912 1.82 -9.75 27.38
CA LYS A 912 1.03 -9.64 28.61
C LYS A 912 1.67 -10.43 29.75
N TRP A 913 2.02 -11.69 29.50
CA TRP A 913 2.38 -12.59 30.63
C TRP A 913 3.39 -13.68 30.28
N LEU A 914 4.17 -13.49 29.20
CA LEU A 914 5.27 -14.38 28.81
C LEU A 914 6.56 -13.58 28.54
N PHE A 915 6.73 -12.44 29.21
CA PHE A 915 8.00 -11.71 29.30
C PHE A 915 8.59 -11.20 27.97
N ALA A 916 7.81 -11.22 26.89
CA ALA A 916 8.23 -10.72 25.59
C ALA A 916 7.84 -9.25 25.44
N ASN A 917 8.81 -8.32 25.42
CA ASN A 917 8.55 -6.89 25.37
C ASN A 917 7.49 -6.48 24.32
N GLN A 918 6.63 -5.55 24.72
CA GLN A 918 5.57 -5.03 23.85
C GLN A 918 6.17 -4.45 22.56
N THR A 919 5.68 -4.80 21.36
CA THR A 919 4.51 -5.63 21.03
C THR A 919 4.87 -7.05 20.54
N CYS A 920 4.14 -8.07 20.98
CA CYS A 920 4.32 -9.47 20.57
C CYS A 920 3.03 -10.29 20.74
N SER A 921 2.28 -10.53 19.66
CA SER A 921 0.98 -11.22 19.71
C SER A 921 0.95 -12.43 18.76
N PRO A 922 1.42 -13.61 19.20
CA PRO A 922 1.27 -14.84 18.45
C PRO A 922 -0.18 -15.18 18.09
N LEU A 923 -0.42 -15.50 16.82
CA LEU A 923 -1.67 -16.00 16.26
C LEU A 923 -1.36 -17.30 15.52
N TRP A 924 -2.14 -18.36 15.78
CA TRP A 924 -2.13 -19.58 14.99
C TRP A 924 -3.45 -19.76 14.27
N VAL A 925 -3.38 -20.29 13.05
CA VAL A 925 -4.53 -20.68 12.26
C VAL A 925 -4.40 -22.13 11.83
N LYS A 926 -5.54 -22.81 11.73
CA LYS A 926 -5.62 -24.18 11.24
C LYS A 926 -5.46 -24.28 9.72
N ASP A 927 -5.85 -23.23 9.01
CA ASP A 927 -5.72 -23.11 7.57
C ASP A 927 -5.12 -21.75 7.21
N ARG A 928 -3.83 -21.74 6.84
CA ARG A 928 -3.13 -20.51 6.43
C ARG A 928 -3.68 -19.93 5.14
N TYR A 929 -4.27 -20.74 4.27
CA TYR A 929 -4.73 -20.28 2.96
C TYR A 929 -5.95 -19.37 3.08
N SER A 930 -6.77 -19.55 4.11
CA SER A 930 -7.86 -18.61 4.42
C SER A 930 -7.35 -17.20 4.74
N LEU A 931 -6.24 -17.07 5.48
CA LEU A 931 -5.58 -15.77 5.72
C LEU A 931 -4.97 -15.21 4.43
N ILE A 932 -4.15 -16.02 3.75
CA ILE A 932 -3.46 -15.63 2.53
C ILE A 932 -4.46 -15.17 1.47
N ASP A 933 -5.57 -15.89 1.28
CA ASP A 933 -6.57 -15.52 0.29
C ASP A 933 -7.28 -14.20 0.58
N ALA A 934 -7.46 -13.84 1.85
CA ALA A 934 -8.10 -12.60 2.25
C ALA A 934 -7.13 -11.41 2.20
N LEU A 935 -5.83 -11.64 2.37
CA LEU A 935 -4.84 -10.57 2.59
C LEU A 935 -3.77 -10.46 1.49
N LYS A 936 -3.62 -11.45 0.62
CA LYS A 936 -2.53 -11.48 -0.35
C LYS A 936 -2.59 -10.31 -1.33
N THR A 937 -1.42 -9.72 -1.54
CA THR A 937 -1.19 -8.76 -2.62
C THR A 937 0.11 -9.12 -3.33
N ASN A 938 0.08 -9.17 -4.67
CA ASN A 938 1.22 -9.56 -5.49
C ASN A 938 1.58 -8.44 -6.48
N PRO A 939 2.13 -7.31 -6.01
CA PRO A 939 2.66 -6.30 -6.91
C PRO A 939 3.95 -6.81 -7.57
N GLU A 940 4.19 -6.45 -8.83
CA GLU A 940 5.29 -6.99 -9.65
C GLU A 940 6.68 -6.77 -9.01
N TYR A 941 6.89 -5.68 -8.25
CA TYR A 941 8.16 -5.39 -7.57
C TYR A 941 8.49 -6.33 -6.39
N LEU A 942 7.53 -7.16 -5.97
CA LEU A 942 7.70 -8.20 -4.96
C LEU A 942 7.77 -9.61 -5.56
N GLU A 943 7.66 -9.76 -6.89
CA GLU A 943 7.79 -11.06 -7.55
C GLU A 943 9.26 -11.46 -7.71
N PHE A 944 9.61 -12.66 -7.23
CA PHE A 944 10.89 -13.28 -7.49
C PHE A 944 10.70 -14.77 -7.75
N LYS A 945 11.49 -15.33 -8.68
CA LYS A 945 11.43 -16.74 -9.05
C LYS A 945 12.14 -17.59 -8.00
N VAL A 946 11.40 -18.08 -7.00
CA VAL A 946 11.85 -19.24 -6.22
C VAL A 946 11.54 -20.48 -7.04
N SER A 947 12.49 -21.41 -7.12
CA SER A 947 12.42 -22.65 -7.91
C SER A 947 11.26 -23.59 -7.56
N LYS A 948 10.51 -23.30 -6.48
CA LYS A 948 9.24 -23.92 -6.12
C LYS A 948 8.26 -22.86 -5.63
N LYS A 949 7.14 -22.68 -6.34
CA LYS A 949 6.09 -21.66 -6.08
C LYS A 949 5.40 -21.77 -4.70
N ASP A 950 5.60 -22.87 -3.98
CA ASP A 950 4.97 -23.16 -2.67
C ASP A 950 5.98 -23.45 -1.53
N ALA A 951 7.28 -23.19 -1.72
CA ALA A 951 8.29 -23.60 -0.73
C ALA A 951 8.52 -22.61 0.44
N VAL A 952 8.02 -21.38 0.36
CA VAL A 952 8.37 -20.31 1.32
C VAL A 952 7.15 -19.54 1.82
N VAL A 953 7.16 -19.20 3.11
CA VAL A 953 6.11 -18.37 3.74
C VAL A 953 6.40 -16.89 3.48
N ASN A 954 5.45 -16.18 2.88
CA ASN A 954 5.49 -14.73 2.79
C ASN A 954 4.57 -14.11 3.81
N TYR A 955 5.18 -13.67 4.90
CA TYR A 955 4.48 -13.25 6.09
C TYR A 955 3.70 -11.95 5.94
N LYS A 956 3.95 -11.14 4.89
CA LYS A 956 3.06 -10.03 4.48
C LYS A 956 1.61 -10.47 4.22
N ASP A 957 1.41 -11.71 3.75
CA ASP A 957 0.09 -12.22 3.36
C ASP A 957 -0.70 -12.80 4.56
N TRP A 958 -0.16 -12.67 5.78
CA TRP A 958 -0.76 -13.17 7.02
C TRP A 958 -1.20 -12.04 7.97
N GLN A 959 -0.99 -10.79 7.58
CA GLN A 959 -1.20 -9.62 8.43
C GLN A 959 -1.61 -8.39 7.60
N ILE A 960 -1.89 -7.28 8.28
CA ILE A 960 -2.35 -6.05 7.64
C ILE A 960 -1.20 -5.29 6.96
N SER A 961 -0.07 -5.13 7.66
CA SER A 961 1.04 -4.32 7.14
C SER A 961 1.92 -5.11 6.17
N LEU A 962 2.45 -4.44 5.15
CA LEU A 962 3.50 -4.99 4.29
C LEU A 962 4.80 -5.15 5.10
N SER A 963 5.36 -4.03 5.55
CA SER A 963 6.61 -4.00 6.32
C SER A 963 6.44 -4.67 7.69
N ARG A 964 7.45 -5.47 8.05
CA ARG A 964 7.47 -6.27 9.28
C ARG A 964 8.81 -6.16 9.99
N ARG A 965 8.74 -6.00 11.32
CA ARG A 965 9.89 -6.07 12.22
C ARG A 965 10.28 -7.53 12.46
N PHE A 966 11.51 -7.78 12.91
CA PHE A 966 12.02 -9.10 13.28
C PHE A 966 11.53 -9.52 14.68
N ARG A 967 10.20 -9.60 14.86
CA ARG A 967 9.56 -9.82 16.17
C ARG A 967 9.93 -11.15 16.82
N SER A 968 10.28 -12.17 16.03
CA SER A 968 10.64 -13.49 16.55
C SER A 968 11.93 -13.51 17.36
N LEU A 969 12.84 -12.54 17.20
CA LEU A 969 14.08 -12.45 18.01
C LEU A 969 13.80 -12.37 19.50
N LYS A 970 12.87 -11.51 19.92
CA LYS A 970 12.57 -11.33 21.34
C LYS A 970 11.97 -12.59 21.97
N LEU A 971 11.03 -13.23 21.26
CA LEU A 971 10.39 -14.44 21.75
C LEU A 971 11.37 -15.62 21.76
N TRP A 972 12.23 -15.70 20.75
CA TRP A 972 13.32 -16.68 20.69
C TRP A 972 14.29 -16.53 21.86
N MET A 973 14.74 -15.30 22.17
CA MET A 973 15.63 -15.03 23.29
C MET A 973 14.96 -15.35 24.63
N VAL A 974 13.70 -14.98 24.84
CA VAL A 974 12.94 -15.33 26.04
C VAL A 974 12.88 -16.85 26.23
N LEU A 975 12.48 -17.59 25.20
CA LEU A 975 12.38 -19.05 25.26
C LEU A 975 13.74 -19.73 25.51
N ARG A 976 14.82 -19.20 24.93
CA ARG A 976 16.16 -19.81 25.05
C ARG A 976 16.89 -19.44 26.34
N LEU A 977 16.79 -18.19 26.79
CA LEU A 977 17.55 -17.70 27.95
C LEU A 977 16.86 -18.09 29.27
N TYR A 978 15.53 -18.19 29.30
CA TYR A 978 14.82 -18.63 30.50
C TYR A 978 14.48 -20.12 30.46
N GLY A 979 14.20 -20.69 29.29
CA GLY A 979 13.71 -22.06 29.18
C GLY A 979 12.26 -22.20 29.67
N SER A 980 11.58 -23.26 29.21
CA SER A 980 10.16 -23.46 29.52
C SER A 980 9.86 -23.69 31.01
N GLU A 981 10.82 -24.23 31.77
CA GLU A 981 10.65 -24.50 33.20
C GLU A 981 10.56 -23.21 34.02
N ASN A 982 11.50 -22.28 33.83
CA ASN A 982 11.45 -20.99 34.53
C ASN A 982 10.24 -20.17 34.10
N LEU A 983 9.89 -20.18 32.81
CA LEU A 983 8.68 -19.51 32.34
C LEU A 983 7.41 -20.04 33.02
N ARG A 984 7.31 -21.36 33.21
CA ARG A 984 6.21 -21.97 33.99
C ARG A 984 6.25 -21.55 35.45
N ASN A 985 7.43 -21.50 36.06
CA ASN A 985 7.59 -21.10 37.46
C ASN A 985 7.19 -19.64 37.67
N PHE A 986 7.61 -18.71 36.81
CA PHE A 986 7.18 -17.32 36.90
C PHE A 986 5.66 -17.15 36.83
N ILE A 987 4.98 -17.92 35.97
CA ILE A 987 3.51 -17.92 35.90
C ILE A 987 2.92 -18.45 37.21
N ARG A 988 3.45 -19.56 37.74
CA ARG A 988 3.01 -20.14 39.02
C ARG A 988 3.20 -19.18 40.18
N ASP A 989 4.33 -18.48 40.22
CA ASP A 989 4.65 -17.50 41.27
C ASP A 989 3.63 -16.36 41.26
N HIS A 990 3.34 -15.78 40.09
CA HIS A 990 2.28 -14.78 39.96
C HIS A 990 0.91 -15.32 40.41
N VAL A 991 0.54 -16.53 40.01
CA VAL A 991 -0.73 -17.13 40.43
C VAL A 991 -0.77 -17.38 41.95
N ASN A 992 0.33 -17.81 42.55
CA ASN A 992 0.45 -18.00 44.00
C ASN A 992 0.33 -16.66 44.75
N LEU A 993 0.95 -15.60 44.24
CA LEU A 993 0.82 -14.24 44.77
C LEU A 993 -0.62 -13.71 44.68
N ALA A 994 -1.31 -13.95 43.56
CA ALA A 994 -2.73 -13.61 43.43
C ALA A 994 -3.60 -14.43 44.39
N LYS A 995 -3.30 -15.72 44.59
CA LYS A 995 -3.95 -16.53 45.61
C LYS A 995 -3.72 -15.98 47.03
N ARG A 996 -2.51 -15.53 47.34
CA ARG A 996 -2.20 -14.92 48.63
C ARG A 996 -3.05 -13.66 48.88
N PHE A 997 -3.20 -12.82 47.86
CA PHE A 997 -4.09 -11.66 47.91
C PHE A 997 -5.56 -12.05 48.09
N GLU A 998 -6.03 -13.06 47.34
CA GLU A 998 -7.39 -13.63 47.49
C GLU A 998 -7.64 -14.10 48.93
N ASP A 999 -6.67 -14.80 49.54
CA ASP A 999 -6.75 -15.26 50.93
C ASP A 999 -6.81 -14.06 51.92
N TYR A 1000 -6.12 -12.95 51.65
CA TYR A 1000 -6.23 -11.72 52.45
C TYR A 1000 -7.62 -11.08 52.36
N VAL A 1001 -8.17 -10.97 51.15
CA VAL A 1001 -9.52 -10.43 50.92
C VAL A 1001 -10.56 -11.29 51.65
N ALA A 1002 -10.46 -12.63 51.55
CA ALA A 1002 -11.41 -13.54 52.17
C ALA A 1002 -11.37 -13.55 53.72
N GLN A 1003 -10.24 -13.14 54.32
CA GLN A 1003 -10.09 -13.03 55.77
C GLN A 1003 -10.71 -11.75 56.34
N ASP A 1004 -10.98 -10.73 55.53
CA ASP A 1004 -11.56 -9.46 55.96
C ASP A 1004 -13.07 -9.44 55.64
N PRO A 1005 -13.97 -9.50 56.65
CA PRO A 1005 -15.40 -9.65 56.43
C PRO A 1005 -16.06 -8.43 55.76
N HIS A 1006 -15.34 -7.31 55.64
CA HIS A 1006 -15.82 -6.13 54.93
C HIS A 1006 -15.69 -6.24 53.41
N PHE A 1007 -14.97 -7.25 52.92
CA PHE A 1007 -14.75 -7.50 51.51
C PHE A 1007 -15.31 -8.85 51.07
N GLU A 1008 -15.60 -8.95 49.78
CA GLU A 1008 -15.94 -10.20 49.11
C GLU A 1008 -15.10 -10.39 47.85
N VAL A 1009 -14.78 -11.65 47.55
CA VAL A 1009 -14.24 -12.07 46.25
C VAL A 1009 -15.43 -12.33 45.33
N VAL A 1010 -15.54 -11.60 44.23
CA VAL A 1010 -16.76 -11.54 43.41
C VAL A 1010 -16.83 -12.62 42.34
N THR A 1011 -15.67 -13.06 41.84
CA THR A 1011 -15.57 -14.08 40.79
C THR A 1011 -14.48 -15.10 41.13
N THR A 1012 -14.63 -16.32 40.60
CA THR A 1012 -13.61 -17.36 40.82
C THR A 1012 -12.27 -16.94 40.24
N ARG A 1013 -11.19 -17.01 41.05
CA ARG A 1013 -9.82 -16.76 40.58
C ARG A 1013 -9.28 -17.99 39.85
N TYR A 1014 -9.30 -17.97 38.51
CA TYR A 1014 -8.64 -19.03 37.71
C TYR A 1014 -7.14 -18.82 37.55
N PHE A 1015 -6.71 -17.56 37.36
CA PHE A 1015 -5.34 -17.18 37.03
C PHE A 1015 -4.79 -16.19 38.05
N SER A 1016 -4.15 -15.10 37.60
CA SER A 1016 -3.49 -14.12 38.46
C SER A 1016 -4.25 -12.79 38.57
N LEU A 1017 -5.57 -12.85 38.45
CA LEU A 1017 -6.49 -11.71 38.64
C LEU A 1017 -7.48 -12.04 39.76
N VAL A 1018 -7.51 -11.21 40.80
CA VAL A 1018 -8.54 -11.25 41.84
C VAL A 1018 -9.52 -10.10 41.61
N CYS A 1019 -10.81 -10.43 41.55
CA CYS A 1019 -11.89 -9.47 41.49
C CYS A 1019 -12.57 -9.40 42.85
N PHE A 1020 -12.55 -8.23 43.48
CA PHE A 1020 -13.01 -8.05 44.85
C PHE A 1020 -13.71 -6.70 45.03
N ARG A 1021 -14.45 -6.55 46.12
CA ARG A 1021 -15.10 -5.28 46.47
C ARG A 1021 -15.44 -5.24 47.95
N LEU A 1022 -15.79 -4.05 48.45
CA LEU A 1022 -16.50 -3.92 49.72
C LEU A 1022 -17.89 -4.55 49.62
N VAL A 1023 -18.31 -5.21 50.70
CA VAL A 1023 -19.66 -5.76 50.88
C VAL A 1023 -20.67 -4.61 51.09
N PRO A 1024 -21.89 -4.69 50.54
CA PRO A 1024 -22.93 -3.69 50.80
C PRO A 1024 -23.32 -3.64 52.29
N VAL A 1025 -23.41 -2.43 52.83
CA VAL A 1025 -24.01 -2.19 54.17
C VAL A 1025 -25.49 -1.90 53.96
N ASP A 1026 -26.36 -2.55 54.72
CA ASP A 1026 -27.83 -2.43 54.64
C ASP A 1026 -28.47 -2.90 53.32
N GLY A 1027 -27.71 -3.57 52.44
CA GLY A 1027 -28.19 -4.09 51.15
C GLY A 1027 -28.31 -3.05 50.02
N ASP A 1028 -27.83 -1.82 50.22
CA ASP A 1028 -27.84 -0.76 49.20
C ASP A 1028 -26.66 -0.91 48.21
N GLU A 1029 -26.97 -1.42 47.02
CA GLU A 1029 -25.98 -1.72 45.98
C GLU A 1029 -25.40 -0.45 45.34
N ASP A 1030 -26.20 0.60 45.11
CA ASP A 1030 -25.73 1.84 44.49
C ASP A 1030 -24.77 2.59 45.41
N LYS A 1031 -25.09 2.67 46.70
CA LYS A 1031 -24.20 3.23 47.71
C LYS A 1031 -22.92 2.39 47.87
N CYS A 1032 -23.03 1.07 47.76
CA CYS A 1032 -21.86 0.20 47.78
C CYS A 1032 -20.96 0.40 46.55
N ASN A 1033 -21.55 0.59 45.36
CA ASN A 1033 -20.83 0.92 44.15
C ASN A 1033 -20.06 2.24 44.30
N GLU A 1034 -20.68 3.27 44.87
CA GLU A 1034 -20.02 4.56 45.10
C GLU A 1034 -18.86 4.45 46.09
N ARG A 1035 -19.05 3.74 47.21
CA ARG A 1035 -17.96 3.49 48.18
C ARG A 1035 -16.77 2.78 47.54
N ASN A 1036 -16.99 1.83 46.63
CA ASN A 1036 -15.90 1.18 45.92
C ASN A 1036 -15.21 2.12 44.91
N ARG A 1037 -15.93 3.08 44.29
CA ARG A 1037 -15.30 4.15 43.47
C ARG A 1037 -14.42 5.05 44.32
N GLU A 1038 -14.93 5.49 45.47
CA GLU A 1038 -14.19 6.33 46.41
C GLU A 1038 -12.95 5.61 46.95
N LEU A 1039 -13.08 4.32 47.30
CA LEU A 1039 -11.95 3.49 47.72
C LEU A 1039 -10.90 3.39 46.62
N LEU A 1040 -11.30 3.10 45.37
CA LEU A 1040 -10.39 3.03 44.22
C LEU A 1040 -9.63 4.35 44.04
N ALA A 1041 -10.36 5.47 44.04
CA ALA A 1041 -9.76 6.80 43.89
C ALA A 1041 -8.78 7.11 45.02
N ALA A 1042 -9.18 6.83 46.27
CA ALA A 1042 -8.33 7.05 47.43
C ALA A 1042 -7.05 6.21 47.40
N VAL A 1043 -7.16 4.93 47.02
CA VAL A 1043 -6.01 4.03 46.87
C VAL A 1043 -5.06 4.51 45.77
N ASN A 1044 -5.58 4.78 44.57
CA ASN A 1044 -4.75 5.21 43.43
C ASN A 1044 -4.12 6.59 43.65
N SER A 1045 -4.80 7.50 44.37
CA SER A 1045 -4.27 8.84 44.70
C SER A 1045 -3.03 8.80 45.59
N THR A 1046 -2.76 7.69 46.28
CA THR A 1046 -1.53 7.55 47.08
C THR A 1046 -0.27 7.53 46.23
N GLY A 1047 -0.39 7.21 44.94
CA GLY A 1047 0.75 6.94 44.05
C GLY A 1047 1.52 5.67 44.38
N LYS A 1048 1.20 4.95 45.47
CA LYS A 1048 1.97 3.79 45.93
C LYS A 1048 1.61 2.49 45.22
N ILE A 1049 0.34 2.34 44.86
CA ILE A 1049 -0.17 1.22 44.07
C ILE A 1049 -1.13 1.75 43.02
N PHE A 1050 -1.30 0.99 41.94
CA PHE A 1050 -2.32 1.28 40.94
C PHE A 1050 -3.15 0.03 40.66
N ILE A 1051 -4.44 0.11 40.95
CA ILE A 1051 -5.44 -0.92 40.64
C ILE A 1051 -6.51 -0.35 39.71
N SER A 1052 -7.22 -1.21 38.99
CA SER A 1052 -8.32 -0.80 38.12
C SER A 1052 -9.65 -1.36 38.63
N HIS A 1053 -10.73 -1.07 37.91
CA HIS A 1053 -12.06 -1.63 38.20
C HIS A 1053 -12.67 -2.28 36.95
N THR A 1054 -13.82 -2.92 37.15
CA THR A 1054 -14.77 -3.32 36.12
C THR A 1054 -16.20 -3.23 36.66
N ALA A 1055 -17.18 -3.48 35.82
CA ALA A 1055 -18.58 -3.64 36.20
C ALA A 1055 -19.11 -4.98 35.70
N LEU A 1056 -19.74 -5.75 36.60
CA LEU A 1056 -20.36 -7.04 36.27
C LEU A 1056 -21.76 -7.10 36.92
N SER A 1057 -22.80 -7.41 36.15
CA SER A 1057 -24.18 -7.48 36.66
C SER A 1057 -24.60 -6.26 37.51
N GLY A 1058 -24.20 -5.05 37.09
CA GLY A 1058 -24.50 -3.80 37.80
C GLY A 1058 -23.61 -3.49 39.02
N LYS A 1059 -22.69 -4.40 39.38
CA LYS A 1059 -21.76 -4.26 40.50
C LYS A 1059 -20.45 -3.61 40.08
N PHE A 1060 -19.99 -2.59 40.81
CA PHE A 1060 -18.67 -1.98 40.64
C PHE A 1060 -17.61 -2.78 41.42
N ILE A 1061 -16.63 -3.31 40.71
CA ILE A 1061 -15.70 -4.33 41.22
C ILE A 1061 -14.27 -3.87 41.01
N LEU A 1062 -13.44 -3.98 42.04
CA LEU A 1062 -12.02 -3.71 42.00
C LEU A 1062 -11.25 -4.91 41.44
N ARG A 1063 -10.19 -4.64 40.67
CA ARG A 1063 -9.36 -5.65 40.02
C ARG A 1063 -7.93 -5.55 40.53
N PHE A 1064 -7.40 -6.67 40.99
CA PHE A 1064 -6.02 -6.82 41.41
C PHE A 1064 -5.32 -7.86 40.54
N ALA A 1065 -4.61 -7.40 39.50
CA ALA A 1065 -3.93 -8.26 38.52
C ALA A 1065 -2.44 -8.36 38.82
N VAL A 1066 -1.98 -9.48 39.37
CA VAL A 1066 -0.56 -9.71 39.65
C VAL A 1066 0.14 -10.22 38.39
N GLY A 1067 1.25 -9.58 38.01
CA GLY A 1067 2.02 -10.03 36.84
C GLY A 1067 3.15 -9.11 36.37
N ALA A 1068 3.40 -7.99 37.04
CA ALA A 1068 4.56 -7.15 36.73
C ALA A 1068 5.85 -7.89 37.14
N PRO A 1069 6.91 -7.88 36.31
CA PRO A 1069 8.09 -8.74 36.50
C PRO A 1069 8.84 -8.56 37.83
N LEU A 1070 8.74 -7.37 38.45
CA LEU A 1070 9.39 -7.05 39.72
C LEU A 1070 8.51 -7.33 40.96
N THR A 1071 7.27 -7.79 40.76
CA THR A 1071 6.33 -8.02 41.87
C THR A 1071 6.80 -9.18 42.74
N GLU A 1072 6.69 -9.02 44.05
CA GLU A 1072 7.07 -10.00 45.07
C GLU A 1072 5.98 -10.01 46.15
N GLU A 1073 6.03 -10.96 47.08
CA GLU A 1073 5.03 -11.09 48.16
C GLU A 1073 4.93 -9.83 49.04
N LYS A 1074 6.05 -9.14 49.28
CA LYS A 1074 6.06 -7.89 50.05
C LYS A 1074 5.17 -6.82 49.41
N HIS A 1075 5.23 -6.68 48.08
CA HIS A 1075 4.44 -5.70 47.34
C HIS A 1075 2.95 -6.01 47.39
N VAL A 1076 2.57 -7.28 47.30
CA VAL A 1076 1.17 -7.72 47.43
C VAL A 1076 0.64 -7.48 48.85
N THR A 1077 1.46 -7.74 49.86
CA THR A 1077 1.11 -7.53 51.27
C THR A 1077 0.96 -6.03 51.59
N GLU A 1078 1.89 -5.20 51.13
CA GLU A 1078 1.80 -3.74 51.27
C GLU A 1078 0.58 -3.16 50.53
N ALA A 1079 0.28 -3.66 49.32
CA ALA A 1079 -0.89 -3.25 48.57
C ALA A 1079 -2.19 -3.53 49.34
N TRP A 1080 -2.30 -4.72 49.94
CA TRP A 1080 -3.43 -5.06 50.78
C TRP A 1080 -3.55 -4.15 52.02
N GLN A 1081 -2.44 -3.85 52.70
CA GLN A 1081 -2.42 -2.93 53.84
C GLN A 1081 -2.90 -1.52 53.45
N ILE A 1082 -2.52 -1.03 52.26
CA ILE A 1082 -3.01 0.25 51.72
C ILE A 1082 -4.52 0.19 51.50
N ILE A 1083 -5.02 -0.88 50.87
CA ILE A 1083 -6.46 -1.07 50.63
C ILE A 1083 -7.23 -1.10 51.95
N GLN A 1084 -6.78 -1.86 52.96
CA GLN A 1084 -7.41 -1.92 54.29
C GLN A 1084 -7.37 -0.57 55.02
N LYS A 1085 -6.24 0.14 54.96
CA LYS A 1085 -6.12 1.46 55.58
C LYS A 1085 -7.14 2.43 55.00
N HIS A 1086 -7.31 2.46 53.69
CA HIS A 1086 -8.24 3.37 53.03
C HIS A 1086 -9.70 2.91 53.14
N SER A 1087 -9.97 1.61 53.30
CA SER A 1087 -11.33 1.11 53.52
C SER A 1087 -11.86 1.39 54.92
N SER A 1088 -11.00 1.58 55.92
CA SER A 1088 -11.39 1.85 57.32
C SER A 1088 -12.36 3.04 57.50
N LYS A 1089 -12.38 3.99 56.56
CA LYS A 1089 -13.32 5.13 56.55
C LYS A 1089 -14.76 4.71 56.26
N PHE A 1090 -14.96 3.58 55.59
CA PHE A 1090 -16.27 3.05 55.21
C PHE A 1090 -16.78 1.99 56.19
N THR A 1091 -15.90 1.42 57.01
CA THR A 1091 -16.21 0.33 57.95
C THR A 1091 -16.40 0.81 59.39
N ARG A 1092 -16.03 2.05 59.74
CA ARG A 1092 -16.12 2.61 61.12
C ARG A 1092 -17.46 3.23 61.53
N ASN A 1093 -18.57 2.97 60.83
CA ASN A 1093 -19.91 3.43 61.24
C ASN A 1093 -20.77 2.30 61.81
N GLY A 1094 -20.33 1.73 62.94
CA GLY A 1094 -21.11 0.84 63.78
C GLY A 1094 -20.51 0.79 65.19
N HIS A 1095 -21.17 1.45 66.13
CA HIS A 1095 -20.82 1.65 67.55
C HIS A 1095 -19.90 2.84 67.88
N TYR A 1096 -20.53 4.00 68.08
CA TYR A 1096 -20.35 4.78 69.31
C TYR A 1096 -21.66 4.72 70.11
#